data_AF-A0A511TGB2-F1
#
_entry.id   AF-A0A511TGB2-F1
#
_cell.length_a   1.000
_cell.length_b   1.000
_cell.length_c   1.000
_cell.angle_alpha   90.00
_cell.angle_beta   90.00
_cell.angle_gamma   90.00
#
_symmetry.space_group_name_H-M   'P 1'
#
loop_
_entity.id
_entity.type
_entity.pdbx_description
1 polymer ?
#
loop_
_entity_poly.entity_id
_entity_poly.type
_entity_poly.pdbx_seq_one_letter_code
_entity_poly.pdbx_strand_id
1 'polypeptide(L)'
;MKHQRVRSYLRFSSVPWLRGSVLLLCVALAACGGGEDKKPPAPPPTANTAPSGHDDLLATDEDTALVIPGASLVSNDVDAEGDSLTVSAVGKATHGTVALVGGTITFTPEADFFGTATFEYTVGDGRLTDAALVTVTVNAVNDAPVAVDDSASTDEDVALVIPTATLVTNDTDVDGDVLLVTGVGAATHGTVTLADGNVTFTPEANHHGSASFEYTVSDGLLTHTATVAVTVDSVDDPPVAVADTVYAGKNTWRYIKREELTANDDMGDGALLILAGVGSAVHCTVKIDGGEIDFQPEEDFTGSATFQYTVRNLTGTTSAMVTVIVGEPPDAVADTVSTNEDTELVIPTATLVANDIDVDTDTDDLLVRAVHSATHGSVTLEGQNVRFTPEADFVGTATFQYEVSDRAGFDFGMVRVTVNPVNDAPVAVADSAMASAEVALRIPVAMLLSNDRDVDGDALALTGVSNAKNGTAELVGDAVRFTPASGFVGAAGFDYQVADTHGATGTGSVEVRVRGYAVKSVFAGVGTTCAVFTDGRLKCWGENSRGQLGLEHVVNRGGGRGSILMDSLPFVRVGTGLRVSAMGLGSGFSCALLEGGSVKCWGDNEQGQLGLGDLQRRGDNAGEMGDALPTVNLGTGRTAKALAVGLSHSCAIVDDGSVKCWGNNGSGQLGLGDTEHRGDSAGEMGDALPVVSLGAGRTAKAVVAGEFHTCALLDDDSVKCWGNNGSGQLGLGDTDFRGDGAGEMGDALPTVNLGTGRTAKVLATRGSSTCALLDDGTVKCWGSNTYGALGLGDRVRRGDGPGEMGDALPRVNLGTGRTVKAITLGGSFACALLDDGTVKCWGNGDRGQLGTGDPEPRGGLPGQMGDALPRVDLGAGRVVTALSAGFIHGCATFDDGNVKCWGSNASGQLGLDDEDDRGDHLGEMGEALPPVEL
;
A
#
# COMPACT_ATOMS: atom_id res chain seq x y z
N MET A 1 22.37 14.85 -5.24
CA MET A 1 21.27 14.05 -5.81
C MET A 1 20.40 14.95 -6.68
N LYS A 2 19.79 14.36 -7.71
CA LYS A 2 19.08 15.00 -8.82
C LYS A 2 17.74 15.64 -8.43
N HIS A 3 17.47 16.77 -9.10
CA HIS A 3 16.21 17.24 -9.73
C HIS A 3 14.89 17.32 -8.96
N GLN A 4 14.23 18.48 -9.10
CA GLN A 4 12.94 18.78 -9.79
C GLN A 4 12.34 20.06 -9.16
N ARG A 5 11.53 20.94 -9.77
CA ARG A 5 11.07 21.28 -11.13
C ARG A 5 10.15 22.53 -10.98
N VAL A 6 10.15 23.44 -11.98
CA VAL A 6 8.96 24.03 -12.70
C VAL A 6 8.05 25.04 -11.91
N ARG A 7 7.45 26.14 -12.42
CA ARG A 7 6.81 26.59 -13.70
C ARG A 7 6.68 28.15 -13.72
N SER A 8 7.08 28.87 -14.78
CA SER A 8 6.23 29.53 -15.83
C SER A 8 5.65 30.93 -15.47
N TYR A 9 5.68 31.98 -16.31
CA TYR A 9 5.13 32.07 -17.68
C TYR A 9 5.79 33.20 -18.53
N LEU A 10 5.98 32.90 -19.82
CA LEU A 10 6.25 33.82 -20.94
C LEU A 10 4.96 34.07 -21.74
N ARG A 11 4.82 35.25 -22.36
CA ARG A 11 3.96 35.46 -23.56
C ARG A 11 4.78 36.08 -24.69
N PHE A 12 4.61 35.48 -25.86
CA PHE A 12 5.24 35.76 -27.15
C PHE A 12 4.56 36.90 -27.92
N SER A 13 5.34 37.64 -28.70
CA SER A 13 4.93 38.45 -29.85
C SER A 13 5.19 37.69 -31.17
N SER A 14 4.33 37.93 -32.16
CA SER A 14 4.18 37.19 -33.41
C SER A 14 4.80 37.89 -34.65
N VAL A 15 5.45 37.08 -35.49
CA VAL A 15 6.09 37.27 -36.83
C VAL A 15 4.97 37.27 -37.93
N PRO A 16 5.08 37.69 -39.25
CA PRO A 16 6.02 37.15 -40.27
C PRO A 16 6.43 37.91 -41.59
N TRP A 17 7.69 37.67 -42.05
CA TRP A 17 8.23 37.45 -43.45
C TRP A 17 8.16 38.63 -44.49
N LEU A 18 8.96 38.82 -45.58
CA LEU A 18 9.76 37.99 -46.51
C LEU A 18 10.73 38.85 -47.40
N ARG A 19 11.79 38.18 -47.90
CA ARG A 19 12.86 38.46 -48.91
C ARG A 19 12.70 39.48 -50.07
N GLY A 20 13.83 40.04 -50.53
CA GLY A 20 14.24 40.00 -51.97
C GLY A 20 14.76 41.28 -52.69
N SER A 21 16.09 41.40 -52.84
CA SER A 21 16.89 41.70 -54.07
C SER A 21 16.54 42.78 -55.13
N VAL A 22 17.59 43.59 -55.47
CA VAL A 22 18.10 43.97 -56.84
C VAL A 22 17.83 45.40 -57.43
N LEU A 23 18.97 46.10 -57.67
CA LEU A 23 19.43 47.02 -58.75
C LEU A 23 18.71 48.33 -59.20
N LEU A 24 19.58 49.35 -59.35
CA LEU A 24 19.71 50.37 -60.43
C LEU A 24 18.51 51.26 -60.80
N LEU A 25 18.66 52.59 -60.73
CA LEU A 25 18.99 53.46 -61.88
C LEU A 25 18.99 54.96 -61.50
N CYS A 26 19.91 55.70 -62.12
CA CYS A 26 20.08 57.16 -62.17
C CYS A 26 18.81 57.97 -62.50
N VAL A 27 18.80 59.27 -62.16
CA VAL A 27 18.77 60.41 -63.12
C VAL A 27 19.33 61.66 -62.43
N ALA A 28 20.13 62.42 -63.18
CA ALA A 28 20.77 63.67 -62.81
C ALA A 28 20.20 64.86 -63.62
N LEU A 29 20.42 66.08 -63.08
CA LEU A 29 20.52 67.40 -63.71
C LEU A 29 19.33 67.99 -64.53
N ALA A 30 19.08 69.29 -64.36
CA ALA A 30 19.68 70.35 -65.19
C ALA A 30 18.96 71.71 -65.03
N ALA A 31 19.74 72.78 -65.19
CA ALA A 31 19.30 74.17 -65.19
C ALA A 31 18.76 74.66 -66.56
N CYS A 32 18.02 75.76 -66.46
CA CYS A 32 17.60 76.80 -67.43
C CYS A 32 18.06 76.77 -68.90
N GLY A 33 17.11 77.10 -69.80
CA GLY A 33 17.24 78.27 -70.69
C GLY A 33 17.62 78.08 -72.17
N GLY A 34 16.60 78.03 -73.04
CA GLY A 34 16.42 78.87 -74.23
C GLY A 34 17.48 78.96 -75.37
N GLY A 35 17.07 78.50 -76.57
CA GLY A 35 16.89 79.37 -77.73
C GLY A 35 18.06 79.58 -78.72
N GLU A 36 17.91 78.94 -79.89
CA GLU A 36 18.79 78.89 -81.09
C GLU A 36 19.12 80.23 -81.79
N ASP A 37 20.28 80.32 -82.46
CA ASP A 37 20.36 80.58 -83.92
C ASP A 37 21.76 80.40 -84.57
N LYS A 38 21.76 80.26 -85.91
CA LYS A 38 22.81 79.74 -86.82
C LYS A 38 23.95 80.70 -87.27
N LYS A 39 25.04 80.07 -87.77
CA LYS A 39 26.01 80.44 -88.87
C LYS A 39 27.45 80.86 -88.43
N PRO A 40 28.50 80.73 -89.29
CA PRO A 40 29.43 79.60 -89.54
C PRO A 40 30.93 80.00 -89.29
N PRO A 41 31.91 79.28 -89.88
CA PRO A 41 32.73 78.17 -89.36
C PRO A 41 34.06 78.60 -88.67
N ALA A 42 34.63 77.67 -87.90
CA ALA A 42 35.79 77.87 -87.00
C ALA A 42 37.18 77.57 -87.64
N PRO A 43 38.27 78.20 -87.14
CA PRO A 43 39.67 77.90 -87.47
C PRO A 43 40.25 76.72 -86.65
N PRO A 44 41.49 76.26 -86.94
CA PRO A 44 42.05 74.99 -86.45
C PRO A 44 42.56 75.01 -84.99
N PRO A 45 42.81 73.84 -84.36
CA PRO A 45 42.95 73.69 -82.90
C PRO A 45 44.36 74.04 -82.35
N THR A 46 44.39 74.61 -81.14
CA THR A 46 45.59 74.80 -80.28
C THR A 46 45.87 73.55 -79.43
N ALA A 47 47.12 73.40 -78.96
CA ALA A 47 47.53 72.30 -78.06
C ALA A 47 47.08 72.55 -76.60
N ASN A 48 46.82 71.49 -75.83
CA ASN A 48 46.36 71.50 -74.43
C ASN A 48 47.42 72.06 -73.47
N THR A 49 47.02 72.93 -72.55
CA THR A 49 47.86 73.48 -71.47
C THR A 49 47.58 72.72 -70.16
N ALA A 50 48.44 72.82 -69.15
CA ALA A 50 48.15 72.25 -67.83
C ALA A 50 47.23 73.18 -67.03
N PRO A 51 46.42 72.65 -66.10
CA PRO A 51 45.67 73.50 -65.17
C PRO A 51 46.60 74.29 -64.24
N SER A 52 46.09 75.37 -63.65
CA SER A 52 46.78 76.19 -62.64
C SER A 52 46.10 75.99 -61.29
N GLY A 53 46.79 75.33 -60.36
CA GLY A 53 46.34 75.12 -58.98
C GLY A 53 46.47 76.39 -58.12
N HIS A 54 45.51 76.63 -57.23
CA HIS A 54 45.51 77.71 -56.24
C HIS A 54 45.26 77.14 -54.83
N ASP A 55 45.98 77.68 -53.85
CA ASP A 55 45.92 77.20 -52.47
C ASP A 55 44.54 77.39 -51.81
N ASP A 56 44.19 76.47 -50.92
CA ASP A 56 42.94 76.42 -50.16
C ASP A 56 43.15 76.65 -48.67
N LEU A 57 42.16 77.24 -48.00
CA LEU A 57 42.15 77.45 -46.55
C LEU A 57 40.89 76.87 -45.91
N LEU A 58 41.07 76.02 -44.90
CA LEU A 58 40.01 75.31 -44.17
C LEU A 58 40.26 75.35 -42.65
N ALA A 59 39.27 74.93 -41.86
CA ALA A 59 39.43 74.80 -40.41
C ALA A 59 38.65 73.59 -39.85
N THR A 60 39.12 73.05 -38.72
CA THR A 60 38.48 72.01 -37.90
C THR A 60 38.85 72.22 -36.43
N ASP A 61 38.19 71.54 -35.52
CA ASP A 61 38.62 71.49 -34.12
C ASP A 61 39.59 70.32 -33.95
N GLU A 62 40.45 70.37 -32.93
CA GLU A 62 41.32 69.24 -32.60
C GLU A 62 40.51 67.98 -32.29
N ASP A 63 41.16 66.82 -32.46
CA ASP A 63 40.54 65.48 -32.43
C ASP A 63 39.36 65.24 -33.38
N THR A 64 39.04 66.20 -34.25
CA THR A 64 37.91 66.11 -35.18
C THR A 64 38.39 66.00 -36.63
N ALA A 65 38.03 64.90 -37.30
CA ALA A 65 38.36 64.67 -38.70
C ALA A 65 37.52 65.56 -39.64
N LEU A 66 38.19 66.25 -40.57
CA LEU A 66 37.62 67.13 -41.59
C LEU A 66 37.45 66.42 -42.93
N VAL A 67 36.22 66.37 -43.47
CA VAL A 67 35.91 65.75 -44.77
C VAL A 67 35.69 66.84 -45.84
N ILE A 68 36.47 66.79 -46.91
CA ILE A 68 36.58 67.83 -47.94
C ILE A 68 36.23 67.22 -49.32
N PRO A 69 35.13 67.63 -49.97
CA PRO A 69 34.85 67.22 -51.35
C PRO A 69 35.93 67.75 -52.30
N GLY A 70 36.46 66.92 -53.21
CA GLY A 70 37.51 67.35 -54.14
C GLY A 70 37.08 68.47 -55.10
N ALA A 71 35.77 68.57 -55.39
CA ALA A 71 35.20 69.68 -56.15
C ALA A 71 35.34 71.03 -55.43
N SER A 72 35.45 71.04 -54.10
CA SER A 72 35.64 72.27 -53.33
C SER A 72 37.07 72.79 -53.46
N LEU A 73 38.07 71.89 -53.50
CA LEU A 73 39.48 72.26 -53.69
C LEU A 73 39.70 72.84 -55.09
N VAL A 74 39.25 72.16 -56.14
CA VAL A 74 39.45 72.66 -57.53
C VAL A 74 38.56 73.85 -57.93
N SER A 75 37.81 74.44 -57.00
CA SER A 75 36.82 75.48 -57.32
C SER A 75 37.45 76.85 -57.61
N ASN A 76 38.65 77.10 -57.07
CA ASN A 76 39.48 78.27 -57.32
C ASN A 76 40.55 78.02 -58.41
N ASP A 77 40.74 76.77 -58.83
CA ASP A 77 41.65 76.36 -59.90
C ASP A 77 41.11 76.71 -61.28
N VAL A 78 42.01 76.95 -62.24
CA VAL A 78 41.63 77.34 -63.60
C VAL A 78 42.39 76.57 -64.67
N ASP A 79 41.70 76.26 -65.76
CA ASP A 79 42.28 75.69 -66.98
C ASP A 79 42.17 76.68 -68.15
N ALA A 80 43.22 76.79 -68.96
CA ALA A 80 43.27 77.78 -70.04
C ALA A 80 42.31 77.44 -71.19
N GLU A 81 42.01 76.15 -71.39
CA GLU A 81 41.07 75.65 -72.40
C GLU A 81 39.64 75.48 -71.85
N GLY A 82 39.49 75.51 -70.52
CA GLY A 82 38.21 75.37 -69.83
C GLY A 82 37.81 73.91 -69.57
N ASP A 83 38.79 72.99 -69.57
CA ASP A 83 38.56 71.58 -69.29
C ASP A 83 38.18 71.34 -67.82
N SER A 84 37.44 70.26 -67.55
CA SER A 84 36.93 69.96 -66.20
C SER A 84 38.04 69.51 -65.26
N LEU A 85 38.19 70.17 -64.12
CA LEU A 85 39.23 69.89 -63.14
C LEU A 85 38.81 68.87 -62.08
N THR A 86 39.75 68.00 -61.72
CA THR A 86 39.56 66.98 -60.68
C THR A 86 40.82 66.84 -59.83
N VAL A 87 40.64 66.51 -58.54
CA VAL A 87 41.77 66.14 -57.66
C VAL A 87 42.17 64.70 -57.94
N SER A 88 43.40 64.51 -58.37
CA SER A 88 43.96 63.21 -58.77
C SER A 88 44.82 62.55 -57.69
N ALA A 89 45.41 63.34 -56.79
CA ALA A 89 46.20 62.85 -55.66
C ALA A 89 46.23 63.86 -54.51
N VAL A 90 46.57 63.40 -53.30
CA VAL A 90 46.92 64.23 -52.14
C VAL A 90 48.29 63.81 -51.60
N GLY A 91 49.04 64.78 -51.11
CA GLY A 91 50.35 64.61 -50.48
C GLY A 91 50.23 64.15 -49.02
N LYS A 92 51.32 64.27 -48.25
CA LYS A 92 51.29 64.06 -46.80
C LYS A 92 50.79 65.32 -46.09
N ALA A 93 50.07 65.13 -45.00
CA ALA A 93 49.74 66.22 -44.11
C ALA A 93 50.84 66.44 -43.06
N THR A 94 51.01 67.69 -42.64
CA THR A 94 51.69 68.05 -41.39
C THR A 94 50.68 68.03 -40.25
N HIS A 95 51.09 67.56 -39.07
CA HIS A 95 50.26 67.50 -37.86
C HIS A 95 48.91 66.82 -38.06
N GLY A 96 48.94 65.70 -38.80
CA GLY A 96 47.76 64.91 -39.10
C GLY A 96 48.00 63.91 -40.23
N THR A 97 46.91 63.29 -40.67
CA THR A 97 46.89 62.37 -41.81
C THR A 97 45.87 62.84 -42.84
N VAL A 98 46.13 62.61 -44.13
CA VAL A 98 45.20 62.93 -45.20
C VAL A 98 45.06 61.78 -46.19
N ALA A 99 43.84 61.54 -46.67
CA ALA A 99 43.54 60.48 -47.62
C ALA A 99 42.52 60.94 -48.67
N LEU A 100 42.73 60.57 -49.94
CA LEU A 100 41.78 60.77 -51.05
C LEU A 100 41.13 59.44 -51.43
N VAL A 101 39.81 59.35 -51.32
CA VAL A 101 39.03 58.16 -51.71
C VAL A 101 37.81 58.58 -52.52
N GLY A 102 37.69 58.09 -53.75
CA GLY A 102 36.51 58.32 -54.59
C GLY A 102 36.19 59.80 -54.86
N GLY A 103 37.20 60.67 -54.88
CA GLY A 103 37.04 62.12 -55.10
C GLY A 103 36.77 62.94 -53.82
N THR A 104 36.77 62.33 -52.64
CA THR A 104 36.64 63.02 -51.34
C THR A 104 37.93 62.88 -50.53
N ILE A 105 38.40 63.99 -49.97
CA ILE A 105 39.59 64.07 -49.12
C ILE A 105 39.13 64.03 -47.65
N THR A 106 39.83 63.31 -46.79
CA THR A 106 39.62 63.38 -45.33
C THR A 106 40.95 63.71 -44.66
N PHE A 107 40.98 64.80 -43.90
CA PHE A 107 42.11 65.22 -43.07
C PHE A 107 41.76 64.97 -41.60
N THR A 108 42.62 64.26 -40.87
CA THR A 108 42.47 64.04 -39.42
C THR A 108 43.69 64.64 -38.72
N PRO A 109 43.52 65.64 -37.83
CA PRO A 109 44.64 66.20 -37.07
C PRO A 109 45.28 65.17 -36.12
N GLU A 110 46.51 65.41 -35.69
CA GLU A 110 47.12 64.69 -34.56
C GLU A 110 46.30 64.92 -33.29
N ALA A 111 46.29 63.94 -32.37
CA ALA A 111 45.56 64.09 -31.11
C ALA A 111 46.15 65.22 -30.27
N ASP A 112 45.29 65.99 -29.61
CA ASP A 112 45.65 67.12 -28.74
C ASP A 112 46.48 68.21 -29.45
N PHE A 113 46.47 68.23 -30.79
CA PHE A 113 47.17 69.24 -31.58
C PHE A 113 46.20 70.35 -32.00
N PHE A 114 46.44 71.55 -31.48
CA PHE A 114 45.90 72.79 -32.01
C PHE A 114 46.99 73.61 -32.72
N GLY A 115 46.62 74.26 -33.83
CA GLY A 115 47.55 75.03 -34.64
C GLY A 115 47.30 74.92 -36.13
N THR A 116 48.33 75.16 -36.94
CA THR A 116 48.20 75.11 -38.40
C THR A 116 48.76 73.80 -38.95
N ALA A 117 47.92 73.04 -39.65
CA ALA A 117 48.28 71.86 -40.43
C ALA A 117 48.19 72.17 -41.93
N THR A 118 48.97 71.47 -42.76
CA THR A 118 48.97 71.67 -44.23
C THR A 118 49.16 70.37 -44.99
N PHE A 119 48.59 70.26 -46.19
CA PHE A 119 48.85 69.18 -47.14
C PHE A 119 48.69 69.65 -48.59
N GLU A 120 49.43 69.07 -49.54
CA GLU A 120 49.30 69.39 -50.97
C GLU A 120 48.25 68.51 -51.66
N TYR A 121 47.61 68.99 -52.72
CA TYR A 121 46.80 68.19 -53.63
C TYR A 121 47.18 68.45 -55.09
N THR A 122 46.90 67.47 -55.96
CA THR A 122 47.21 67.54 -57.39
C THR A 122 45.93 67.67 -58.21
N VAL A 123 45.74 68.82 -58.85
CA VAL A 123 44.62 69.09 -59.77
C VAL A 123 44.97 68.65 -61.20
N GLY A 124 44.02 68.07 -61.93
CA GLY A 124 44.21 67.64 -63.32
C GLY A 124 42.97 67.83 -64.20
N ASP A 125 43.22 68.10 -65.49
CA ASP A 125 42.22 68.26 -66.58
C ASP A 125 41.94 66.93 -67.32
N GLY A 126 42.55 65.82 -66.88
CA GLY A 126 42.51 64.51 -67.52
C GLY A 126 43.69 64.23 -68.46
N ARG A 127 44.62 65.19 -68.64
CA ARG A 127 45.82 65.05 -69.47
C ARG A 127 47.09 65.54 -68.77
N LEU A 128 47.05 66.71 -68.15
CA LEU A 128 48.14 67.36 -67.44
C LEU A 128 47.67 67.70 -66.01
N THR A 129 48.64 67.98 -65.14
CA THR A 129 48.38 68.20 -63.71
C THR A 129 49.24 69.31 -63.15
N ASP A 130 48.75 69.97 -62.11
CA ASP A 130 49.46 70.95 -61.28
C ASP A 130 49.18 70.69 -59.79
N ALA A 131 49.95 71.29 -58.88
CA ALA A 131 49.81 71.08 -57.44
C ALA A 131 49.50 72.38 -56.70
N ALA A 132 48.66 72.29 -55.67
CA ALA A 132 48.28 73.39 -54.78
C ALA A 132 48.28 72.94 -53.31
N LEU A 133 48.40 73.89 -52.38
CA LEU A 133 48.49 73.63 -50.94
C LEU A 133 47.14 73.88 -50.24
N VAL A 134 46.71 72.95 -49.40
CA VAL A 134 45.64 73.16 -48.43
C VAL A 134 46.26 73.50 -47.08
N THR A 135 45.82 74.60 -46.49
CA THR A 135 46.11 74.97 -45.11
C THR A 135 44.86 74.74 -44.25
N VAL A 136 45.00 74.01 -43.16
CA VAL A 136 43.94 73.71 -42.20
C VAL A 136 44.29 74.32 -40.84
N THR A 137 43.44 75.20 -40.32
CA THR A 137 43.53 75.68 -38.93
C THR A 137 42.79 74.71 -38.00
N VAL A 138 43.50 74.13 -37.03
CA VAL A 138 42.97 73.26 -35.99
C VAL A 138 42.77 74.08 -34.71
N ASN A 139 41.53 74.22 -34.24
CA ASN A 139 41.19 75.00 -33.04
C ASN A 139 41.37 74.17 -31.76
N ALA A 140 41.84 74.82 -30.69
CA ALA A 140 41.97 74.21 -29.36
C ALA A 140 40.60 74.02 -28.66
N VAL A 141 40.47 72.95 -27.89
CA VAL A 141 39.31 72.56 -27.09
C VAL A 141 39.81 72.07 -25.72
N ASN A 142 39.25 72.60 -24.63
CA ASN A 142 39.71 72.30 -23.26
C ASN A 142 39.60 70.82 -22.89
N ASP A 143 40.68 70.25 -22.37
CA ASP A 143 40.76 68.91 -21.79
C ASP A 143 40.53 68.91 -20.27
N ALA A 144 40.20 67.77 -19.69
CA ALA A 144 40.06 67.66 -18.23
C ALA A 144 41.42 67.44 -17.56
N PRO A 145 41.62 67.92 -16.32
CA PRO A 145 42.85 67.68 -15.59
C PRO A 145 43.00 66.21 -15.20
N VAL A 146 44.24 65.76 -14.99
CA VAL A 146 44.60 64.41 -14.56
C VAL A 146 45.11 64.44 -13.12
N ALA A 147 44.24 64.09 -12.16
CA ALA A 147 44.56 63.92 -10.75
C ALA A 147 45.30 62.60 -10.47
N VAL A 148 46.25 62.59 -9.53
CA VAL A 148 47.06 61.43 -9.13
C VAL A 148 46.99 61.21 -7.62
N ASP A 149 46.79 59.96 -7.20
CA ASP A 149 46.66 59.60 -5.78
C ASP A 149 47.88 60.01 -4.92
N ASP A 150 47.60 60.40 -3.67
CA ASP A 150 48.55 60.87 -2.66
C ASP A 150 48.62 59.97 -1.42
N SER A 151 49.60 60.20 -0.54
CA SER A 151 49.69 59.50 0.75
C SER A 151 50.20 60.38 1.89
N ALA A 152 49.75 60.09 3.12
CA ALA A 152 50.16 60.78 4.35
C ALA A 152 50.07 59.86 5.59
N SER A 153 50.51 60.31 6.77
CA SER A 153 50.38 59.56 8.04
C SER A 153 50.18 60.46 9.26
N THR A 154 49.58 59.91 10.33
CA THR A 154 49.37 60.57 11.63
C THR A 154 49.23 59.52 12.75
N ASP A 155 49.30 59.92 14.02
CA ASP A 155 49.01 59.01 15.16
C ASP A 155 47.48 59.00 15.40
N GLU A 156 46.93 57.93 15.99
CA GLU A 156 45.51 57.91 16.35
C GLU A 156 45.15 59.02 17.35
N ASP A 157 43.90 59.48 17.31
CA ASP A 157 43.38 60.64 18.03
C ASP A 157 44.04 62.00 17.71
N VAL A 158 44.96 62.05 16.74
CA VAL A 158 45.63 63.29 16.31
C VAL A 158 45.14 63.74 14.93
N ALA A 159 44.73 65.00 14.82
CA ALA A 159 44.30 65.58 13.53
C ALA A 159 45.49 65.92 12.62
N LEU A 160 45.41 65.49 11.36
CA LEU A 160 46.38 65.72 10.28
C LEU A 160 45.94 66.89 9.39
N VAL A 161 46.83 67.86 9.13
CA VAL A 161 46.56 69.02 8.27
C VAL A 161 47.47 69.01 7.03
N ILE A 162 46.88 68.99 5.84
CA ILE A 162 47.54 68.89 4.52
C ILE A 162 47.20 70.14 3.68
N PRO A 163 48.18 70.95 3.23
CA PRO A 163 47.91 72.07 2.33
C PRO A 163 47.42 71.61 0.95
N THR A 164 46.42 72.27 0.35
CA THR A 164 45.91 71.84 -0.97
C THR A 164 46.94 71.93 -2.09
N ALA A 165 47.90 72.85 -1.97
CA ALA A 165 49.01 73.00 -2.91
C ALA A 165 49.93 71.76 -2.96
N THR A 166 49.93 70.91 -1.92
CA THR A 166 50.71 69.66 -1.95
C THR A 166 49.98 68.53 -2.64
N LEU A 167 48.64 68.56 -2.70
CA LEU A 167 47.86 67.55 -3.40
C LEU A 167 47.96 67.72 -4.92
N VAL A 168 47.97 68.96 -5.43
CA VAL A 168 48.03 69.19 -6.88
C VAL A 168 49.45 69.11 -7.48
N THR A 169 50.46 68.71 -6.71
CA THR A 169 51.87 68.78 -7.18
C THR A 169 52.23 67.72 -8.22
N ASN A 170 51.54 66.59 -8.18
CA ASN A 170 51.67 65.44 -9.08
C ASN A 170 50.57 65.39 -10.15
N ASP A 171 49.61 66.31 -10.10
CA ASP A 171 48.52 66.44 -11.07
C ASP A 171 48.97 67.21 -12.33
N THR A 172 48.39 66.89 -13.47
CA THR A 172 48.74 67.51 -14.77
C THR A 172 47.52 67.88 -15.59
N ASP A 173 47.67 68.89 -16.44
CA ASP A 173 46.64 69.34 -17.38
C ASP A 173 47.25 69.47 -18.78
N VAL A 174 46.53 69.01 -19.82
CA VAL A 174 47.05 68.95 -21.20
C VAL A 174 47.20 70.37 -21.79
N ASP A 175 46.25 71.25 -21.49
CA ASP A 175 46.26 72.66 -21.90
C ASP A 175 47.24 73.52 -21.06
N GLY A 176 47.64 73.00 -19.90
CA GLY A 176 48.56 73.65 -18.98
C GLY A 176 47.87 74.63 -18.02
N ASP A 177 46.58 74.44 -17.78
CA ASP A 177 45.80 75.27 -16.88
C ASP A 177 46.18 75.09 -15.40
N VAL A 178 45.87 76.09 -14.58
CA VAL A 178 46.23 76.10 -13.15
C VAL A 178 45.25 75.22 -12.37
N LEU A 179 45.80 74.20 -11.71
CA LEU A 179 45.02 73.23 -10.95
C LEU A 179 44.74 73.67 -9.51
N LEU A 180 43.47 73.54 -9.10
CA LEU A 180 42.98 73.87 -7.77
C LEU A 180 42.18 72.72 -7.17
N VAL A 181 42.40 72.42 -5.88
CA VAL A 181 41.53 71.52 -5.13
C VAL A 181 40.24 72.25 -4.79
N THR A 182 39.11 71.77 -5.31
CA THR A 182 37.79 72.39 -5.18
C THR A 182 36.87 71.64 -4.21
N GLY A 183 37.20 70.39 -3.86
CA GLY A 183 36.41 69.58 -2.95
C GLY A 183 37.19 68.43 -2.33
N VAL A 184 36.64 67.91 -1.23
CA VAL A 184 37.06 66.66 -0.59
C VAL A 184 35.84 65.77 -0.37
N GLY A 185 36.02 64.47 -0.56
CA GLY A 185 35.01 63.44 -0.33
C GLY A 185 34.88 63.06 1.15
N ALA A 186 34.05 62.06 1.45
CA ALA A 186 34.02 61.48 2.79
C ALA A 186 35.33 60.74 3.09
N ALA A 187 35.77 60.76 4.34
CA ALA A 187 36.89 59.97 4.78
C ALA A 187 36.43 58.59 5.29
N THR A 188 37.30 57.60 5.18
CA THR A 188 37.17 56.31 5.86
C THR A 188 37.89 56.38 7.21
N HIS A 189 37.24 55.86 8.26
CA HIS A 189 37.77 55.83 9.62
C HIS A 189 38.23 57.21 10.14
N GLY A 190 37.43 58.24 9.83
CA GLY A 190 37.69 59.60 10.24
C GLY A 190 36.77 60.62 9.57
N THR A 191 37.05 61.88 9.79
CA THR A 191 36.36 63.01 9.15
C THR A 191 37.37 63.88 8.41
N VAL A 192 36.94 64.50 7.30
CA VAL A 192 37.79 65.39 6.51
C VAL A 192 37.07 66.68 6.17
N THR A 193 37.78 67.80 6.24
CA THR A 193 37.25 69.13 5.90
C THR A 193 38.25 69.91 5.05
N LEU A 194 37.75 70.65 4.05
CA LEU A 194 38.52 71.60 3.26
C LEU A 194 38.17 73.03 3.70
N ALA A 195 39.13 73.75 4.28
CA ALA A 195 38.95 75.13 4.72
C ALA A 195 40.26 75.92 4.63
N ASP A 196 40.17 77.20 4.26
CA ASP A 196 41.30 78.14 4.23
C ASP A 196 42.55 77.62 3.47
N GLY A 197 42.34 76.84 2.41
CA GLY A 197 43.42 76.27 1.58
C GLY A 197 44.11 75.04 2.17
N ASN A 198 43.56 74.43 3.23
CA ASN A 198 44.06 73.19 3.82
C ASN A 198 42.95 72.14 3.92
N VAL A 199 43.35 70.87 3.76
CA VAL A 199 42.56 69.69 4.08
C VAL A 199 42.94 69.23 5.49
N THR A 200 41.97 69.14 6.40
CA THR A 200 42.18 68.59 7.74
C THR A 200 41.47 67.24 7.84
N PHE A 201 42.22 66.17 8.11
CA PHE A 201 41.72 64.83 8.40
C PHE A 201 41.84 64.55 9.90
N THR A 202 40.79 64.05 10.53
CA THR A 202 40.79 63.62 11.93
C THR A 202 40.35 62.16 12.00
N PRO A 203 41.22 61.24 12.45
CA PRO A 203 40.86 59.83 12.63
C PRO A 203 39.65 59.64 13.54
N GLU A 204 38.93 58.53 13.39
CA GLU A 204 38.01 58.04 14.42
C GLU A 204 38.77 57.76 15.71
N ALA A 205 38.11 57.92 16.86
CA ALA A 205 38.75 57.70 18.15
C ALA A 205 39.27 56.26 18.26
N ASN A 206 40.51 56.09 18.72
CA ASN A 206 41.20 54.80 18.89
C ASN A 206 41.29 53.96 17.60
N HIS A 207 41.24 54.60 16.42
CA HIS A 207 41.44 53.92 15.15
C HIS A 207 42.90 53.99 14.71
N HIS A 208 43.59 52.86 14.82
CA HIS A 208 44.86 52.59 14.13
C HIS A 208 44.64 51.86 12.78
N GLY A 209 45.53 52.09 11.82
CA GLY A 209 45.55 51.43 10.52
C GLY A 209 45.22 52.36 9.33
N SER A 210 44.78 51.78 8.22
CA SER A 210 44.57 52.54 6.98
C SER A 210 43.26 53.35 7.02
N ALA A 211 43.37 54.63 6.73
CA ALA A 211 42.30 55.56 6.44
C ALA A 211 42.52 56.19 5.05
N SER A 212 41.51 56.82 4.47
CA SER A 212 41.63 57.50 3.18
C SER A 212 40.51 58.49 2.95
N PHE A 213 40.72 59.45 2.05
CA PHE A 213 39.67 60.33 1.55
C PHE A 213 39.97 60.74 0.09
N GLU A 214 38.94 61.13 -0.67
CA GLU A 214 39.11 61.64 -2.03
C GLU A 214 39.24 63.17 -2.05
N TYR A 215 39.95 63.71 -3.04
CA TYR A 215 39.95 65.13 -3.37
C TYR A 215 39.64 65.36 -4.85
N THR A 216 39.08 66.52 -5.16
CA THR A 216 38.70 66.93 -6.52
C THR A 216 39.56 68.08 -6.99
N VAL A 217 40.29 67.89 -8.09
CA VAL A 217 41.08 68.92 -8.77
C VAL A 217 40.29 69.50 -9.95
N SER A 218 40.44 70.80 -10.20
CA SER A 218 39.81 71.51 -11.32
C SER A 218 40.78 72.48 -11.98
N ASP A 219 40.69 72.59 -13.30
CA ASP A 219 41.31 73.60 -14.16
C ASP A 219 40.48 74.92 -14.23
N GLY A 220 39.26 74.92 -13.68
CA GLY A 220 38.29 76.02 -13.75
C GLY A 220 37.08 75.76 -14.65
N LEU A 221 37.10 74.71 -15.48
CA LEU A 221 36.01 74.30 -16.37
C LEU A 221 35.61 72.83 -16.16
N LEU A 222 36.58 71.93 -16.08
CA LEU A 222 36.44 70.49 -15.88
C LEU A 222 37.13 70.07 -14.58
N THR A 223 36.87 68.83 -14.15
CA THR A 223 37.33 68.31 -12.86
C THR A 223 37.69 66.84 -12.93
N HIS A 224 38.65 66.41 -12.10
CA HIS A 224 38.99 65.01 -11.89
C HIS A 224 39.27 64.73 -10.40
N THR A 225 39.25 63.47 -9.98
CA THR A 225 39.32 63.08 -8.57
C THR A 225 40.45 62.09 -8.33
N ALA A 226 41.15 62.23 -7.21
CA ALA A 226 42.17 61.29 -6.73
C ALA A 226 42.00 61.02 -5.22
N THR A 227 42.65 59.98 -4.72
CA THR A 227 42.56 59.53 -3.33
C THR A 227 43.82 59.87 -2.55
N VAL A 228 43.67 60.32 -1.31
CA VAL A 228 44.74 60.40 -0.32
C VAL A 228 44.65 59.20 0.62
N ALA A 229 45.67 58.35 0.63
CA ALA A 229 45.79 57.27 1.61
C ALA A 229 46.49 57.76 2.89
N VAL A 230 45.86 57.60 4.04
CA VAL A 230 46.40 58.00 5.36
C VAL A 230 46.70 56.76 6.21
N THR A 231 47.94 56.62 6.67
CA THR A 231 48.30 55.61 7.68
C THR A 231 48.13 56.22 9.08
N VAL A 232 47.28 55.62 9.92
CA VAL A 232 47.10 56.01 11.32
C VAL A 232 47.90 55.06 12.22
N ASP A 233 48.88 55.57 12.94
CA ASP A 233 49.78 54.80 13.81
C ASP A 233 49.15 54.62 15.22
N SER A 234 49.33 53.45 15.83
CA SER A 234 48.72 53.05 17.12
C SER A 234 49.43 53.59 18.37
N VAL A 235 48.69 53.85 19.44
CA VAL A 235 49.13 54.35 20.76
C VAL A 235 48.51 53.52 21.90
N ASP A 236 49.34 53.01 22.83
CA ASP A 236 48.90 52.08 23.90
C ASP A 236 47.79 52.60 24.86
N ASP A 237 46.62 51.93 24.90
CA ASP A 237 45.41 52.24 25.71
C ASP A 237 45.03 51.16 26.78
N PRO A 238 44.65 51.55 28.02
CA PRO A 238 44.14 50.64 29.06
C PRO A 238 42.68 50.21 28.84
N PRO A 239 42.21 49.09 29.42
CA PRO A 239 40.85 48.59 29.22
C PRO A 239 39.81 49.41 30.03
N VAL A 240 38.53 49.38 29.62
CA VAL A 240 37.41 50.02 30.33
C VAL A 240 36.32 49.00 30.65
N ALA A 241 36.08 48.74 31.94
CA ALA A 241 35.02 47.85 32.42
C ALA A 241 33.70 48.62 32.57
N VAL A 242 32.59 47.99 32.19
CA VAL A 242 31.24 48.54 32.21
C VAL A 242 30.38 47.74 33.20
N ALA A 243 29.38 48.37 33.82
CA ALA A 243 28.55 47.66 34.80
C ALA A 243 27.66 46.61 34.12
N ASP A 244 27.54 45.44 34.75
CA ASP A 244 26.78 44.30 34.23
C ASP A 244 25.53 44.03 35.06
N THR A 245 24.54 43.39 34.43
CA THR A 245 23.39 42.81 35.12
C THR A 245 23.17 41.38 34.67
N VAL A 246 23.10 40.46 35.62
CA VAL A 246 22.89 39.02 35.40
C VAL A 246 21.86 38.47 36.39
N TYR A 247 21.34 37.27 36.17
CA TYR A 247 20.26 36.67 36.99
C TYR A 247 20.70 35.37 37.66
N ALA A 248 20.19 35.04 38.84
CA ALA A 248 20.47 33.77 39.48
C ALA A 248 19.23 33.24 40.22
N GLY A 249 19.12 31.92 40.32
CA GLY A 249 18.09 31.31 41.17
C GLY A 249 18.45 31.45 42.65
N LYS A 250 17.44 31.67 43.49
CA LYS A 250 17.55 31.60 44.95
C LYS A 250 18.23 30.30 45.37
N ASN A 251 19.12 30.39 46.36
CA ASN A 251 19.87 29.26 46.93
C ASN A 251 20.68 28.42 45.91
N THR A 252 20.90 28.93 44.70
CA THR A 252 21.53 28.19 43.62
C THR A 252 22.88 28.80 43.25
N TRP A 253 23.89 27.94 43.13
CA TRP A 253 25.21 28.36 42.63
C TRP A 253 25.13 28.64 41.13
N ARG A 254 25.76 29.73 40.69
CA ARG A 254 25.85 30.10 39.27
C ARG A 254 27.29 30.34 38.86
N TYR A 255 27.72 29.66 37.82
CA TYR A 255 28.94 29.98 37.09
C TYR A 255 28.63 31.10 36.09
N ILE A 256 29.14 32.30 36.36
CA ILE A 256 29.04 33.45 35.45
C ILE A 256 30.29 33.44 34.58
N LYS A 257 30.09 33.26 33.28
CA LYS A 257 31.20 33.20 32.34
C LYS A 257 31.84 34.57 32.18
N ARG A 258 33.15 34.56 31.91
CA ARG A 258 33.89 35.77 31.58
C ARG A 258 33.26 36.54 30.43
N GLU A 259 32.83 35.85 29.36
CA GLU A 259 32.26 36.52 28.20
C GLU A 259 30.94 37.22 28.50
N GLU A 260 30.18 36.77 29.51
CA GLU A 260 28.92 37.44 29.91
C GLU A 260 29.17 38.82 30.52
N LEU A 261 30.33 39.01 31.17
CA LEU A 261 30.71 40.27 31.83
C LEU A 261 31.61 41.13 30.95
N THR A 262 32.40 40.53 30.05
CA THR A 262 33.29 41.29 29.17
C THR A 262 32.67 41.62 27.81
N ALA A 263 31.38 41.33 27.59
CA ALA A 263 30.73 41.53 26.30
C ALA A 263 30.47 43.02 25.99
N ASN A 264 30.23 43.82 27.01
CA ASN A 264 30.03 45.26 26.96
C ASN A 264 31.28 46.07 27.37
N ASP A 265 32.37 45.39 27.72
CA ASP A 265 33.64 45.99 28.10
C ASP A 265 34.47 46.41 26.89
N ASP A 266 35.20 47.51 27.03
CA ASP A 266 36.21 47.92 26.07
C ASP A 266 37.56 47.28 26.41
N MET A 267 38.17 46.61 25.44
CA MET A 267 39.42 45.87 25.60
C MET A 267 40.66 46.76 25.54
N GLY A 268 40.53 48.01 25.10
CA GLY A 268 41.66 48.85 24.66
C GLY A 268 42.47 48.10 23.59
N ASP A 269 43.79 48.24 23.61
CA ASP A 269 44.68 47.59 22.61
C ASP A 269 45.00 46.12 22.91
N GLY A 270 44.34 45.54 23.92
CA GLY A 270 44.57 44.17 24.35
C GLY A 270 43.81 43.16 23.49
N ALA A 271 44.49 42.13 22.98
CA ALA A 271 43.82 41.02 22.26
C ALA A 271 42.92 40.11 23.15
N LEU A 272 42.98 40.26 24.48
CA LEU A 272 42.17 39.48 25.43
C LEU A 272 42.02 40.20 26.78
N LEU A 273 40.77 40.37 27.24
CA LEU A 273 40.49 40.73 28.64
C LEU A 273 40.56 39.48 29.52
N ILE A 274 41.37 39.55 30.58
CA ILE A 274 41.50 38.51 31.59
C ILE A 274 40.80 39.00 32.86
N LEU A 275 39.95 38.16 33.46
CA LEU A 275 39.42 38.41 34.79
C LEU A 275 40.57 38.40 35.81
N ALA A 276 40.87 39.57 36.36
CA ALA A 276 42.01 39.82 37.23
C ALA A 276 41.65 39.73 38.72
N GLY A 277 40.38 39.96 39.08
CA GLY A 277 39.92 39.93 40.46
C GLY A 277 38.41 40.09 40.60
N VAL A 278 37.91 39.68 41.76
CA VAL A 278 36.57 40.01 42.27
C VAL A 278 36.73 40.72 43.61
N GLY A 279 35.87 41.70 43.87
CA GLY A 279 36.00 42.62 44.99
C GLY A 279 34.74 42.66 45.86
N SER A 280 34.40 43.88 46.30
CA SER A 280 33.28 44.17 47.19
C SER A 280 32.02 43.40 46.79
N ALA A 281 31.48 42.57 47.67
CA ALA A 281 30.29 41.76 47.44
C ALA A 281 29.23 42.05 48.51
N VAL A 282 27.97 42.11 48.10
CA VAL A 282 26.80 42.40 48.94
C VAL A 282 25.71 41.38 48.60
N HIS A 283 25.17 40.71 49.62
CA HIS A 283 24.18 39.62 49.49
C HIS A 283 24.64 38.39 48.69
N CYS A 284 25.95 38.23 48.50
CA CYS A 284 26.52 37.08 47.80
C CYS A 284 27.97 36.81 48.21
N THR A 285 28.43 35.58 47.96
CA THR A 285 29.84 35.22 47.96
C THR A 285 30.29 34.93 46.52
N VAL A 286 31.43 35.51 46.14
CA VAL A 286 32.02 35.33 44.81
C VAL A 286 33.49 34.92 44.89
N LYS A 287 33.93 34.05 43.99
CA LYS A 287 35.35 33.71 43.78
C LYS A 287 35.61 33.50 42.30
N ILE A 288 36.87 33.64 41.89
CA ILE A 288 37.30 33.24 40.55
C ILE A 288 37.71 31.77 40.61
N ASP A 289 37.11 30.94 39.77
CA ASP A 289 37.47 29.53 39.59
C ASP A 289 37.58 29.22 38.09
N GLY A 290 38.71 28.65 37.65
CA GLY A 290 38.93 28.34 36.23
C GLY A 290 38.95 29.52 35.24
N GLY A 291 38.96 30.78 35.72
CA GLY A 291 38.86 31.98 34.87
C GLY A 291 37.43 32.52 34.70
N GLU A 292 36.47 31.92 35.39
CA GLU A 292 35.06 32.34 35.47
C GLU A 292 34.72 32.76 36.92
N ILE A 293 33.55 33.35 37.13
CA ILE A 293 33.08 33.73 38.47
C ILE A 293 32.12 32.66 38.98
N ASP A 294 32.47 32.08 40.13
CA ASP A 294 31.57 31.23 40.90
C ASP A 294 30.78 32.12 41.87
N PHE A 295 29.50 32.31 41.59
CA PHE A 295 28.57 33.15 42.35
C PHE A 295 27.64 32.28 43.20
N GLN A 296 27.53 32.61 44.48
CA GLN A 296 26.55 32.03 45.38
C GLN A 296 25.80 33.16 46.11
N PRO A 297 24.46 33.24 46.02
CA PRO A 297 23.67 34.21 46.78
C PRO A 297 23.65 33.83 48.27
N GLU A 298 23.32 34.80 49.13
CA GLU A 298 22.98 34.51 50.53
C GLU A 298 21.81 33.51 50.62
N GLU A 299 21.83 32.67 51.66
CA GLU A 299 20.75 31.70 51.89
C GLU A 299 19.42 32.43 52.09
N ASP A 300 18.39 31.97 51.38
CA ASP A 300 17.03 32.49 51.34
C ASP A 300 16.88 33.95 50.88
N PHE A 301 17.85 34.47 50.13
CA PHE A 301 17.81 35.82 49.57
C PHE A 301 17.11 35.88 48.20
N THR A 302 16.20 36.84 48.03
CA THR A 302 15.66 37.32 46.74
C THR A 302 15.85 38.83 46.61
N GLY A 303 16.09 39.30 45.39
CA GLY A 303 16.40 40.70 45.08
C GLY A 303 17.81 40.90 44.52
N SER A 304 18.32 42.13 44.58
CA SER A 304 19.59 42.52 43.93
C SER A 304 20.81 42.27 44.82
N ALA A 305 21.61 41.25 44.49
CA ALA A 305 22.97 41.09 44.98
C ALA A 305 23.96 41.86 44.08
N THR A 306 25.10 42.32 44.61
CA THR A 306 26.07 43.05 43.79
C THR A 306 27.50 42.67 44.13
N PHE A 307 28.37 42.59 43.13
CA PHE A 307 29.81 42.46 43.37
C PHE A 307 30.65 43.24 42.36
N GLN A 308 31.89 43.58 42.72
CA GLN A 308 32.83 44.22 41.79
C GLN A 308 33.67 43.19 41.05
N TYR A 309 33.89 43.36 39.75
CA TYR A 309 34.86 42.57 38.98
C TYR A 309 35.96 43.48 38.41
N THR A 310 37.13 42.90 38.21
CA THR A 310 38.33 43.58 37.68
C THR A 310 38.79 42.84 36.44
N VAL A 311 39.00 43.57 35.34
CA VAL A 311 39.61 43.05 34.11
C VAL A 311 40.98 43.66 33.88
N ARG A 312 41.85 42.91 33.20
CA ARG A 312 43.19 43.36 32.80
C ARG A 312 43.53 42.97 31.38
N ASN A 313 44.36 43.79 30.75
CA ASN A 313 45.09 43.48 29.53
C ASN A 313 46.61 43.72 29.76
N LEU A 314 47.39 43.92 28.69
CA LEU A 314 48.84 44.18 28.80
C LEU A 314 49.19 45.62 29.22
N THR A 315 48.25 46.57 29.10
CA THR A 315 48.45 48.01 29.30
C THR A 315 47.89 48.49 30.66
N GLY A 316 46.94 47.77 31.28
CA GLY A 316 46.42 48.14 32.61
C GLY A 316 45.31 47.25 33.18
N THR A 317 44.70 47.71 34.28
CA THR A 317 43.55 47.08 34.94
C THR A 317 42.44 48.10 35.23
N THR A 318 41.18 47.69 35.11
CA THR A 318 39.99 48.50 35.41
C THR A 318 38.93 47.66 36.12
N SER A 319 37.87 48.26 36.67
CA SER A 319 36.84 47.52 37.42
C SER A 319 35.47 48.17 37.32
N ALA A 320 34.42 47.35 37.31
CA ALA A 320 33.02 47.78 37.35
C ALA A 320 32.17 46.89 38.26
N MET A 321 30.90 47.26 38.45
CA MET A 321 29.96 46.54 39.32
C MET A 321 29.08 45.59 38.51
N VAL A 322 28.92 44.37 38.98
CA VAL A 322 27.92 43.40 38.53
C VAL A 322 26.75 43.44 39.49
N THR A 323 25.55 43.59 38.95
CA THR A 323 24.29 43.39 39.68
C THR A 323 23.73 42.02 39.34
N VAL A 324 23.51 41.18 40.34
CA VAL A 324 22.88 39.87 40.18
C VAL A 324 21.47 39.92 40.77
N ILE A 325 20.46 39.81 39.92
CA ILE A 325 19.06 39.73 40.35
C ILE A 325 18.79 38.27 40.72
N VAL A 326 18.51 38.02 42.00
CA VAL A 326 18.23 36.69 42.55
C VAL A 326 16.73 36.51 42.69
N GLY A 327 16.17 35.54 41.97
CA GLY A 327 14.73 35.29 41.92
C GLY A 327 14.35 33.82 42.14
N GLU A 328 13.06 33.55 42.26
CA GLU A 328 12.46 32.22 42.35
C GLU A 328 11.82 31.85 41.00
N PRO A 329 11.84 30.57 40.58
CA PRO A 329 11.11 30.15 39.38
C PRO A 329 9.60 30.39 39.57
N PRO A 330 8.83 30.49 38.46
CA PRO A 330 7.39 30.64 38.55
C PRO A 330 6.74 29.36 39.11
N ASP A 331 5.55 29.48 39.70
CA ASP A 331 4.74 28.34 40.15
C ASP A 331 3.69 28.00 39.08
N ALA A 332 3.85 26.85 38.42
CA ALA A 332 2.94 26.41 37.36
C ALA A 332 1.66 25.77 37.92
N VAL A 333 0.50 26.15 37.38
CA VAL A 333 -0.82 25.65 37.79
C VAL A 333 -1.43 24.80 36.69
N ALA A 334 -2.07 23.69 37.07
CA ALA A 334 -2.64 22.77 36.09
C ALA A 334 -3.85 23.37 35.34
N ASP A 335 -3.89 23.11 34.03
CA ASP A 335 -4.91 23.59 33.10
C ASP A 335 -5.88 22.49 32.66
N THR A 336 -7.06 22.91 32.21
CA THR A 336 -8.07 22.01 31.62
C THR A 336 -8.66 22.58 30.35
N VAL A 337 -8.71 21.78 29.29
CA VAL A 337 -9.31 22.11 27.99
C VAL A 337 -10.10 20.91 27.44
N SER A 338 -10.87 21.12 26.37
CA SER A 338 -11.62 20.04 25.71
C SER A 338 -11.64 20.16 24.19
N THR A 339 -11.64 19.03 23.49
CA THR A 339 -11.84 18.92 22.04
C THR A 339 -12.72 17.70 21.73
N ASN A 340 -13.12 17.54 20.47
CA ASN A 340 -13.72 16.28 20.01
C ASN A 340 -12.60 15.36 19.52
N GLU A 341 -12.85 14.05 19.46
CA GLU A 341 -11.91 13.15 18.78
C GLU A 341 -11.72 13.55 17.31
N ASP A 342 -10.57 13.13 16.76
CA ASP A 342 -10.10 13.48 15.43
C ASP A 342 -10.02 14.98 15.09
N THR A 343 -10.15 15.85 16.11
CA THR A 343 -10.17 17.30 15.95
C THR A 343 -8.95 17.91 16.62
N GLU A 344 -8.07 18.52 15.80
CA GLU A 344 -6.93 19.31 16.30
C GLU A 344 -7.43 20.49 17.15
N LEU A 345 -6.84 20.63 18.34
CA LEU A 345 -7.09 21.72 19.28
C LEU A 345 -5.93 22.72 19.26
N VAL A 346 -6.23 24.01 19.14
CA VAL A 346 -5.25 25.10 19.22
C VAL A 346 -5.46 25.88 20.51
N ILE A 347 -4.44 25.93 21.37
CA ILE A 347 -4.46 26.57 22.69
C ILE A 347 -3.49 27.75 22.68
N PRO A 348 -3.95 29.01 22.77
CA PRO A 348 -3.04 30.14 22.91
C PRO A 348 -2.22 30.03 24.20
N THR A 349 -0.90 30.31 24.16
CA THR A 349 -0.02 30.20 25.34
C THR A 349 -0.44 31.11 26.48
N ALA A 350 -1.03 32.27 26.17
CA ALA A 350 -1.62 33.18 27.14
C ALA A 350 -2.76 32.54 27.97
N THR A 351 -3.38 31.46 27.47
CA THR A 351 -4.40 30.70 28.21
C THR A 351 -3.76 29.82 29.28
N LEU A 352 -2.58 29.26 29.00
CA LEU A 352 -1.87 28.38 29.93
C LEU A 352 -1.24 29.20 31.06
N VAL A 353 -0.62 30.34 30.76
CA VAL A 353 0.00 31.19 31.80
C VAL A 353 -0.99 32.06 32.57
N ALA A 354 -2.30 31.94 32.32
CA ALA A 354 -3.31 32.83 32.91
C ALA A 354 -3.56 32.57 34.40
N ASN A 355 -3.32 31.33 34.85
CA ASN A 355 -3.48 30.86 36.23
C ASN A 355 -2.13 30.57 36.91
N ASP A 356 -1.02 30.63 36.18
CA ASP A 356 0.34 30.53 36.72
C ASP A 356 0.69 31.75 37.57
N ILE A 357 1.63 31.56 38.50
CA ILE A 357 2.02 32.58 39.47
C ILE A 357 3.51 32.91 39.29
N ASP A 358 3.79 34.18 39.01
CA ASP A 358 5.14 34.74 39.21
C ASP A 358 5.35 35.01 40.71
N VAL A 359 6.33 34.32 41.29
CA VAL A 359 6.64 34.36 42.72
C VAL A 359 7.39 35.64 43.11
N ASP A 360 8.18 36.21 42.19
CA ASP A 360 9.05 37.36 42.45
C ASP A 360 8.28 38.69 42.41
N THR A 361 7.04 38.68 41.90
CA THR A 361 6.12 39.83 41.81
C THR A 361 6.69 41.04 41.07
N ASP A 362 7.78 40.85 40.34
CA ASP A 362 8.28 41.84 39.41
C ASP A 362 7.42 41.82 38.13
N THR A 363 7.73 42.67 37.16
CA THR A 363 6.91 42.81 35.94
C THR A 363 7.37 41.87 34.84
N ASP A 364 7.98 40.73 35.17
CA ASP A 364 8.45 39.79 34.16
C ASP A 364 7.28 38.98 33.58
N ASP A 365 7.19 38.96 32.24
CA ASP A 365 6.12 38.23 31.55
C ASP A 365 6.41 36.72 31.63
N LEU A 366 5.46 35.95 32.18
CA LEU A 366 5.49 34.48 32.12
C LEU A 366 5.38 34.00 30.67
N LEU A 367 6.32 33.15 30.25
CA LEU A 367 6.39 32.63 28.89
C LEU A 367 6.41 31.10 28.87
N VAL A 368 5.59 30.52 27.99
CA VAL A 368 5.70 29.09 27.65
C VAL A 368 6.87 28.88 26.69
N ARG A 369 7.91 28.16 27.13
CA ARG A 369 9.11 27.89 26.32
C ARG A 369 9.08 26.57 25.58
N ALA A 370 8.44 25.58 26.18
CA ALA A 370 8.40 24.24 25.63
C ALA A 370 7.10 23.52 26.01
N VAL A 371 6.75 22.54 25.19
CA VAL A 371 5.74 21.53 25.49
C VAL A 371 6.40 20.16 25.38
N HIS A 372 6.00 19.27 26.26
CA HIS A 372 6.56 17.93 26.39
C HIS A 372 5.53 16.89 25.95
N SER A 373 5.95 15.62 25.90
CA SER A 373 5.13 14.53 25.34
C SER A 373 3.70 14.50 25.90
N ALA A 374 2.73 14.35 25.00
CA ALA A 374 1.35 14.12 25.35
C ALA A 374 1.06 12.63 25.55
N THR A 375 0.06 12.31 26.37
CA THR A 375 -0.59 11.00 26.39
C THR A 375 -1.78 11.01 25.43
N HIS A 376 -1.96 9.94 24.66
CA HIS A 376 -3.08 9.77 23.73
C HIS A 376 -3.20 10.92 22.70
N GLY A 377 -2.06 11.36 22.17
CA GLY A 377 -1.99 12.44 21.19
C GLY A 377 -0.57 12.95 20.96
N SER A 378 -0.47 13.98 20.14
CA SER A 378 0.76 14.72 19.89
C SER A 378 0.57 16.19 20.24
N VAL A 379 1.64 16.85 20.67
CA VAL A 379 1.62 18.26 21.03
C VAL A 379 2.83 18.99 20.47
N THR A 380 2.62 20.19 19.94
CA THR A 380 3.68 21.06 19.42
C THR A 380 3.46 22.51 19.86
N LEU A 381 4.55 23.26 19.99
CA LEU A 381 4.53 24.70 20.26
C LEU A 381 4.92 25.44 18.97
N GLU A 382 4.00 26.25 18.43
CA GLU A 382 4.17 27.04 17.22
C GLU A 382 3.93 28.52 17.51
N GLY A 383 5.03 29.25 17.81
CA GLY A 383 4.95 30.65 18.20
C GLY A 383 4.21 30.81 19.54
N GLN A 384 3.06 31.49 19.53
CA GLN A 384 2.22 31.71 20.73
C GLN A 384 1.04 30.74 20.84
N ASN A 385 1.07 29.62 20.12
CA ASN A 385 0.02 28.60 20.17
C ASN A 385 0.58 27.21 20.42
N VAL A 386 -0.05 26.47 21.32
CA VAL A 386 0.13 25.03 21.50
C VAL A 386 -0.90 24.30 20.65
N ARG A 387 -0.47 23.40 19.76
CA ARG A 387 -1.37 22.51 19.00
C ARG A 387 -1.38 21.15 19.65
N PHE A 388 -2.55 20.65 19.98
CA PHE A 388 -2.76 19.30 20.46
C PHE A 388 -3.62 18.53 19.47
N THR A 389 -3.12 17.40 18.98
CA THR A 389 -3.85 16.50 18.09
C THR A 389 -4.04 15.18 18.83
N PRO A 390 -5.27 14.79 19.20
CA PRO A 390 -5.52 13.50 19.83
C PRO A 390 -5.11 12.34 18.92
N GLU A 391 -4.83 11.18 19.51
CA GLU A 391 -4.78 9.92 18.74
C GLU A 391 -6.12 9.70 18.03
N ALA A 392 -6.07 9.08 16.84
CA ALA A 392 -7.29 8.74 16.12
C ALA A 392 -8.19 7.84 16.98
N ASP A 393 -9.50 8.09 16.93
CA ASP A 393 -10.52 7.31 17.64
C ASP A 393 -10.38 7.30 19.19
N PHE A 394 -9.60 8.24 19.76
CA PHE A 394 -9.35 8.28 21.20
C PHE A 394 -10.43 9.09 21.93
N VAL A 395 -11.24 8.39 22.73
CA VAL A 395 -12.17 9.00 23.69
C VAL A 395 -11.63 8.90 25.11
N GLY A 396 -11.53 10.03 25.80
CA GLY A 396 -11.11 10.03 27.20
C GLY A 396 -10.32 11.27 27.61
N THR A 397 -9.39 11.08 28.55
CA THR A 397 -8.53 12.16 29.05
C THR A 397 -7.10 11.98 28.53
N ALA A 398 -6.68 12.93 27.69
CA ALA A 398 -5.29 13.10 27.27
C ALA A 398 -4.62 14.16 28.16
N THR A 399 -3.29 14.10 28.28
CA THR A 399 -2.55 15.03 29.14
C THR A 399 -1.19 15.36 28.55
N PHE A 400 -0.73 16.59 28.66
CA PHE A 400 0.65 16.97 28.31
C PHE A 400 1.23 17.99 29.32
N GLN A 401 2.55 18.11 29.37
CA GLN A 401 3.24 19.09 30.21
C GLN A 401 3.70 20.29 29.38
N TYR A 402 3.69 21.49 29.97
CA TYR A 402 4.32 22.68 29.43
C TYR A 402 5.32 23.25 30.41
N GLU A 403 6.32 23.95 29.88
CA GLU A 403 7.35 24.64 30.66
C GLU A 403 7.04 26.13 30.64
N VAL A 404 6.68 26.68 31.80
CA VAL A 404 6.55 28.12 32.01
C VAL A 404 7.83 28.65 32.64
N SER A 405 8.30 29.78 32.13
CA SER A 405 9.56 30.38 32.56
C SER A 405 9.44 31.89 32.68
N ASP A 406 10.25 32.44 33.57
CA ASP A 406 10.58 33.85 33.67
C ASP A 406 12.10 34.04 33.48
N ARG A 407 12.68 35.10 34.05
CA ARG A 407 14.12 35.35 34.01
C ARG A 407 14.91 34.65 35.12
N ALA A 408 14.24 34.18 36.18
CA ALA A 408 14.83 33.52 37.34
C ALA A 408 14.87 31.99 37.19
N GLY A 409 13.95 31.39 36.45
CA GLY A 409 13.90 29.96 36.22
C GLY A 409 12.69 29.47 35.41
N PHE A 410 12.31 28.22 35.63
CA PHE A 410 11.16 27.58 35.01
C PHE A 410 10.51 26.56 35.94
N ASP A 411 9.24 26.27 35.70
CA ASP A 411 8.48 25.18 36.33
C ASP A 411 7.59 24.47 35.30
N PHE A 412 7.04 23.31 35.65
CA PHE A 412 6.24 22.48 34.76
C PHE A 412 4.75 22.43 35.15
N GLY A 413 3.91 22.96 34.26
CA GLY A 413 2.46 22.85 34.35
C GLY A 413 1.92 21.61 33.63
N MET A 414 0.78 21.09 34.09
CA MET A 414 0.11 19.95 33.48
C MET A 414 -1.23 20.37 32.85
N VAL A 415 -1.41 20.08 31.56
CA VAL A 415 -2.69 20.28 30.87
C VAL A 415 -3.46 18.97 30.78
N ARG A 416 -4.72 18.99 31.22
CA ARG A 416 -5.68 17.89 30.99
C ARG A 416 -6.62 18.25 29.84
N VAL A 417 -6.63 17.43 28.79
CA VAL A 417 -7.50 17.56 27.62
C VAL A 417 -8.60 16.51 27.68
N THR A 418 -9.86 16.94 27.75
CA THR A 418 -11.01 16.05 27.62
C THR A 418 -11.36 15.88 26.14
N VAL A 419 -11.28 14.66 25.63
CA VAL A 419 -11.62 14.32 24.24
C VAL A 419 -12.99 13.67 24.21
N ASN A 420 -13.95 14.35 23.57
CA ASN A 420 -15.35 13.93 23.51
C ASN A 420 -15.61 12.99 22.33
N PRO A 421 -16.48 11.96 22.49
CA PRO A 421 -16.82 11.03 21.43
C PRO A 421 -17.64 11.68 20.30
N VAL A 422 -17.44 11.19 19.08
CA VAL A 422 -18.12 11.53 17.83
C VAL A 422 -18.38 10.23 17.08
N ASN A 423 -19.62 10.01 16.64
CA ASN A 423 -19.98 8.76 15.98
C ASN A 423 -19.21 8.53 14.67
N ASP A 424 -18.45 7.45 14.61
CA ASP A 424 -17.71 6.99 13.46
C ASP A 424 -18.57 6.15 12.51
N ALA A 425 -18.08 5.97 11.27
CA ALA A 425 -18.73 5.06 10.33
C ALA A 425 -18.23 3.63 10.53
N PRO A 426 -19.10 2.61 10.40
CA PRO A 426 -18.67 1.23 10.56
C PRO A 426 -17.72 0.81 9.44
N VAL A 427 -16.70 0.02 9.81
CA VAL A 427 -15.71 -0.52 8.89
C VAL A 427 -16.14 -1.91 8.45
N ALA A 428 -16.67 -1.98 7.22
CA ALA A 428 -17.04 -3.24 6.58
C ALA A 428 -15.83 -3.86 5.83
N VAL A 429 -15.57 -5.14 6.04
CA VAL A 429 -14.41 -5.87 5.53
C VAL A 429 -14.81 -6.74 4.34
N ALA A 430 -13.89 -7.02 3.42
CA ALA A 430 -14.19 -7.87 2.27
C ALA A 430 -14.40 -9.33 2.67
N ASP A 431 -15.45 -9.95 2.11
CA ASP A 431 -15.80 -11.35 2.29
C ASP A 431 -15.56 -12.17 1.04
N SER A 432 -15.53 -13.49 1.20
CA SER A 432 -15.48 -14.42 0.07
C SER A 432 -16.49 -15.55 0.24
N ALA A 433 -17.03 -16.01 -0.87
CA ALA A 433 -17.95 -17.13 -0.91
C ALA A 433 -17.77 -17.97 -2.18
N MET A 434 -18.26 -19.20 -2.15
CA MET A 434 -18.31 -20.08 -3.32
C MET A 434 -19.75 -20.39 -3.68
N ALA A 435 -20.05 -20.32 -4.97
CA ALA A 435 -21.34 -20.70 -5.53
C ALA A 435 -21.12 -21.75 -6.62
N SER A 436 -22.13 -22.57 -6.87
CA SER A 436 -22.20 -23.38 -8.08
C SER A 436 -23.06 -22.68 -9.12
N ALA A 437 -22.70 -22.86 -10.40
CA ALA A 437 -23.51 -22.37 -11.51
C ALA A 437 -24.94 -22.90 -11.38
N GLU A 438 -25.91 -22.04 -11.68
CA GLU A 438 -27.35 -22.35 -11.65
C GLU A 438 -27.96 -22.65 -10.27
N VAL A 439 -27.18 -22.53 -9.18
CA VAL A 439 -27.66 -22.68 -7.80
C VAL A 439 -27.60 -21.31 -7.10
N ALA A 440 -28.72 -20.88 -6.51
CA ALA A 440 -28.74 -19.66 -5.71
C ALA A 440 -28.01 -19.92 -4.38
N LEU A 441 -27.00 -19.11 -4.10
CA LEU A 441 -26.24 -19.13 -2.85
C LEU A 441 -26.96 -18.28 -1.80
N ARG A 442 -27.13 -18.82 -0.59
CA ARG A 442 -27.63 -18.09 0.58
C ARG A 442 -26.45 -17.76 1.50
N ILE A 443 -26.19 -16.47 1.69
CA ILE A 443 -25.12 -15.95 2.57
C ILE A 443 -25.76 -15.31 3.80
N PRO A 444 -25.68 -15.91 5.00
CA PRO A 444 -26.24 -15.31 6.21
C PRO A 444 -25.66 -13.92 6.49
N VAL A 445 -26.49 -12.96 6.92
CA VAL A 445 -26.04 -11.61 7.30
C VAL A 445 -25.03 -11.69 8.44
N ALA A 446 -25.21 -12.59 9.40
CA ALA A 446 -24.26 -12.79 10.49
C ALA A 446 -22.86 -13.20 10.04
N MET A 447 -22.72 -13.86 8.88
CA MET A 447 -21.41 -14.19 8.31
C MET A 447 -20.73 -12.95 7.75
N LEU A 448 -21.47 -12.11 7.03
CA LEU A 448 -20.96 -10.85 6.48
C LEU A 448 -20.54 -9.89 7.58
N LEU A 449 -21.32 -9.80 8.67
CA LEU A 449 -21.01 -8.91 9.79
C LEU A 449 -19.97 -9.47 10.77
N SER A 450 -19.41 -10.66 10.52
CA SER A 450 -18.57 -11.35 11.51
C SER A 450 -17.16 -10.76 11.66
N ASN A 451 -16.64 -10.19 10.57
CA ASN A 451 -15.34 -9.51 10.47
C ASN A 451 -15.48 -7.99 10.40
N ASP A 452 -16.71 -7.48 10.37
CA ASP A 452 -17.02 -6.06 10.40
C ASP A 452 -16.95 -5.51 11.82
N ARG A 453 -16.54 -4.25 11.94
CA ARG A 453 -16.45 -3.60 13.24
C ARG A 453 -16.86 -2.15 13.17
N ASP A 454 -17.38 -1.68 14.28
CA ASP A 454 -17.58 -0.26 14.54
C ASP A 454 -16.51 0.22 15.52
N VAL A 455 -16.01 1.44 15.33
CA VAL A 455 -14.99 2.04 16.18
C VAL A 455 -15.56 2.39 17.55
N ASP A 456 -16.81 2.86 17.61
CA ASP A 456 -17.54 3.19 18.83
C ASP A 456 -18.08 1.94 19.57
N GLY A 457 -18.02 0.77 18.91
CA GLY A 457 -18.57 -0.48 19.42
C GLY A 457 -20.09 -0.59 19.27
N ASP A 458 -20.67 0.20 18.37
CA ASP A 458 -22.07 0.15 18.03
C ASP A 458 -22.49 -1.18 17.39
N ALA A 459 -23.78 -1.52 17.54
CA ALA A 459 -24.33 -2.70 16.90
C ALA A 459 -24.50 -2.48 15.40
N LEU A 460 -24.01 -3.43 14.61
CA LEU A 460 -24.04 -3.36 13.15
C LEU A 460 -25.28 -4.02 12.56
N ALA A 461 -25.84 -3.40 11.53
CA ALA A 461 -26.93 -3.96 10.74
C ALA A 461 -26.67 -3.82 9.24
N LEU A 462 -26.91 -4.89 8.48
CA LEU A 462 -26.84 -4.85 7.03
C LEU A 462 -28.11 -4.17 6.46
N THR A 463 -27.93 -3.10 5.72
CA THR A 463 -29.04 -2.25 5.23
C THR A 463 -29.34 -2.43 3.75
N GLY A 464 -28.41 -2.96 2.96
CA GLY A 464 -28.63 -3.20 1.54
C GLY A 464 -27.50 -3.94 0.83
N VAL A 465 -27.77 -4.33 -0.41
CA VAL A 465 -26.79 -4.90 -1.34
C VAL A 465 -26.86 -4.16 -2.68
N SER A 466 -25.72 -4.01 -3.35
CA SER A 466 -25.61 -3.29 -4.61
C SER A 466 -24.48 -3.85 -5.49
N ASN A 467 -24.27 -3.26 -6.68
CA ASN A 467 -23.13 -3.55 -7.55
C ASN A 467 -22.86 -5.04 -7.87
N ALA A 468 -23.92 -5.86 -7.97
CA ALA A 468 -23.77 -7.27 -8.32
C ALA A 468 -23.13 -7.45 -9.71
N LYS A 469 -22.09 -8.28 -9.78
CA LYS A 469 -21.34 -8.66 -10.98
C LYS A 469 -21.55 -10.13 -11.28
N ASN A 470 -21.83 -10.46 -12.54
CA ASN A 470 -22.01 -11.83 -13.04
C ASN A 470 -23.08 -12.65 -12.29
N GLY A 471 -24.11 -11.96 -11.79
CA GLY A 471 -25.24 -12.52 -11.06
C GLY A 471 -26.17 -11.44 -10.53
N THR A 472 -27.11 -11.82 -9.68
CA THR A 472 -27.98 -10.91 -8.91
C THR A 472 -27.78 -11.13 -7.41
N ALA A 473 -27.87 -10.06 -6.62
CA ALA A 473 -27.84 -10.13 -5.17
C ALA A 473 -29.09 -9.44 -4.60
N GLU A 474 -29.77 -10.07 -3.66
CA GLU A 474 -30.91 -9.49 -2.94
C GLU A 474 -30.84 -9.83 -1.46
N LEU A 475 -31.18 -8.88 -0.58
CA LEU A 475 -31.33 -9.11 0.85
C LEU A 475 -32.71 -9.74 1.10
N VAL A 476 -32.75 -10.96 1.64
CA VAL A 476 -33.97 -11.73 1.89
C VAL A 476 -33.98 -12.18 3.35
N GLY A 477 -34.68 -11.42 4.20
CA GLY A 477 -34.73 -11.70 5.64
C GLY A 477 -33.36 -11.50 6.29
N ASP A 478 -32.82 -12.56 6.87
CA ASP A 478 -31.54 -12.61 7.60
C ASP A 478 -30.35 -13.05 6.72
N ALA A 479 -30.50 -13.07 5.39
CA ALA A 479 -29.47 -13.51 4.47
C ALA A 479 -29.50 -12.76 3.14
N VAL A 480 -28.34 -12.64 2.50
CA VAL A 480 -28.23 -12.24 1.10
C VAL A 480 -28.37 -13.48 0.23
N ARG A 481 -29.31 -13.46 -0.71
CA ARG A 481 -29.38 -14.44 -1.79
C ARG A 481 -28.61 -13.92 -2.99
N PHE A 482 -27.53 -14.63 -3.34
CA PHE A 482 -26.78 -14.40 -4.57
C PHE A 482 -27.13 -15.46 -5.62
N THR A 483 -27.57 -15.06 -6.80
CA THR A 483 -27.88 -15.97 -7.92
C THR A 483 -26.89 -15.72 -9.05
N PRO A 484 -25.98 -16.67 -9.36
CA PRO A 484 -25.07 -16.54 -10.49
C PRO A 484 -25.83 -16.36 -11.82
N ALA A 485 -25.25 -15.62 -12.76
CA ALA A 485 -25.79 -15.53 -14.11
C ALA A 485 -25.82 -16.93 -14.76
N SER A 486 -26.86 -17.21 -15.54
CA SER A 486 -27.03 -18.51 -16.20
C SER A 486 -25.79 -18.89 -17.01
N GLY A 487 -25.26 -20.10 -16.77
CA GLY A 487 -24.06 -20.62 -17.46
C GLY A 487 -22.73 -19.92 -17.12
N PHE A 488 -22.72 -18.98 -16.17
CA PHE A 488 -21.50 -18.29 -15.77
C PHE A 488 -20.62 -19.15 -14.86
N VAL A 489 -19.31 -19.15 -15.13
CA VAL A 489 -18.27 -19.80 -14.32
C VAL A 489 -17.11 -18.82 -14.22
N GLY A 490 -16.64 -18.54 -13.01
CA GLY A 490 -15.59 -17.55 -12.76
C GLY A 490 -15.87 -16.64 -11.56
N ALA A 491 -15.16 -15.52 -11.49
CA ALA A 491 -15.32 -14.54 -10.43
C ALA A 491 -16.59 -13.70 -10.63
N ALA A 492 -17.41 -13.67 -9.58
CA ALA A 492 -18.62 -12.87 -9.43
C ALA A 492 -18.56 -12.14 -8.09
N GLY A 493 -19.57 -11.35 -7.76
CA GLY A 493 -19.59 -10.67 -6.47
C GLY A 493 -20.64 -9.59 -6.37
N PHE A 494 -20.72 -8.92 -5.22
CA PHE A 494 -21.61 -7.80 -4.96
C PHE A 494 -21.06 -6.97 -3.80
N ASP A 495 -21.54 -5.73 -3.66
CA ASP A 495 -21.21 -4.87 -2.52
C ASP A 495 -22.38 -4.89 -1.52
N TYR A 496 -22.10 -4.72 -0.24
CA TYR A 496 -23.11 -4.63 0.81
C TYR A 496 -22.89 -3.39 1.68
N GLN A 497 -23.98 -2.83 2.20
CA GLN A 497 -23.96 -1.69 3.11
C GLN A 497 -24.26 -2.13 4.53
N VAL A 498 -23.45 -1.62 5.46
CA VAL A 498 -23.63 -1.79 6.90
C VAL A 498 -23.90 -0.43 7.51
N ALA A 499 -24.82 -0.37 8.47
CA ALA A 499 -25.07 0.82 9.26
C ALA A 499 -24.90 0.51 10.75
N ASP A 500 -24.42 1.50 11.49
CA ASP A 500 -24.41 1.50 12.94
C ASP A 500 -25.80 1.88 13.51
N THR A 501 -25.87 2.06 14.83
CA THR A 501 -27.14 2.44 15.49
C THR A 501 -27.47 3.93 15.41
N HIS A 502 -26.52 4.77 15.02
CA HIS A 502 -26.66 6.23 14.91
C HIS A 502 -26.82 6.72 13.46
N GLY A 503 -26.79 5.82 12.49
CA GLY A 503 -27.05 6.05 11.07
C GLY A 503 -25.82 6.28 10.19
N ALA A 504 -24.59 6.15 10.69
CA ALA A 504 -23.42 6.15 9.80
C ALA A 504 -23.29 4.82 9.07
N THR A 505 -22.72 4.85 7.86
CA THR A 505 -22.73 3.69 6.97
C THR A 505 -21.35 3.37 6.39
N GLY A 506 -21.03 2.07 6.38
CA GLY A 506 -19.86 1.47 5.72
C GLY A 506 -20.27 0.65 4.50
N THR A 507 -19.32 0.37 3.60
CA THR A 507 -19.55 -0.48 2.42
C THR A 507 -18.49 -1.56 2.33
N GLY A 508 -18.92 -2.82 2.36
CA GLY A 508 -18.10 -4.02 2.17
C GLY A 508 -18.34 -4.63 0.79
N SER A 509 -17.53 -5.62 0.43
CA SER A 509 -17.66 -6.34 -0.84
C SER A 509 -17.53 -7.84 -0.63
N VAL A 510 -18.29 -8.63 -1.39
CA VAL A 510 -18.24 -10.09 -1.37
C VAL A 510 -17.73 -10.59 -2.71
N GLU A 511 -16.61 -11.30 -2.71
CA GLU A 511 -16.12 -12.03 -3.88
C GLU A 511 -16.75 -13.42 -3.93
N VAL A 512 -17.53 -13.71 -4.98
CA VAL A 512 -18.18 -15.01 -5.17
C VAL A 512 -17.50 -15.78 -6.31
N ARG A 513 -16.87 -16.91 -6.00
CA ARG A 513 -16.31 -17.80 -7.03
C ARG A 513 -17.35 -18.81 -7.51
N VAL A 514 -17.79 -18.70 -8.76
CA VAL A 514 -18.80 -19.58 -9.36
C VAL A 514 -18.15 -20.78 -10.03
N ARG A 515 -18.40 -21.98 -9.52
CA ARG A 515 -17.92 -23.26 -10.07
C ARG A 515 -18.89 -23.78 -11.14
N GLY A 516 -18.38 -24.42 -12.19
CA GLY A 516 -19.21 -24.97 -13.28
C GLY A 516 -19.97 -26.25 -12.94
N TYR A 517 -19.79 -26.82 -11.75
CA TYR A 517 -20.35 -28.10 -11.34
C TYR A 517 -20.77 -28.04 -9.86
N ALA A 518 -21.87 -28.71 -9.51
CA ALA A 518 -22.33 -28.87 -8.13
C ALA A 518 -22.27 -30.35 -7.74
N VAL A 519 -22.02 -30.67 -6.47
CA VAL A 519 -22.11 -32.05 -5.99
C VAL A 519 -23.58 -32.45 -5.95
N LYS A 520 -23.93 -33.52 -6.67
CA LYS A 520 -25.28 -34.11 -6.67
C LYS A 520 -25.45 -35.08 -5.51
N SER A 521 -24.42 -35.85 -5.21
CA SER A 521 -24.45 -36.88 -4.18
C SER A 521 -23.04 -37.25 -3.72
N VAL A 522 -22.88 -37.47 -2.41
CA VAL A 522 -21.65 -38.02 -1.82
C VAL A 522 -21.88 -39.45 -1.36
N PHE A 523 -20.87 -40.29 -1.52
CA PHE A 523 -20.85 -41.69 -1.09
C PHE A 523 -19.63 -41.92 -0.22
N ALA A 524 -19.81 -42.59 0.91
CA ALA A 524 -18.75 -42.86 1.88
C ALA A 524 -18.59 -44.38 2.08
N GLY A 525 -17.35 -44.85 2.02
CA GLY A 525 -16.93 -46.25 2.10
C GLY A 525 -16.04 -46.53 3.32
N VAL A 526 -15.20 -47.55 3.22
CA VAL A 526 -14.17 -47.84 4.24
C VAL A 526 -12.92 -47.01 3.91
N GLY A 527 -12.77 -45.86 4.56
CA GLY A 527 -11.63 -44.96 4.34
C GLY A 527 -11.61 -44.25 2.98
N THR A 528 -12.67 -44.35 2.18
CA THR A 528 -12.79 -43.72 0.86
C THR A 528 -14.09 -42.94 0.77
N THR A 529 -14.07 -41.80 0.08
CA THR A 529 -15.25 -40.97 -0.18
C THR A 529 -15.25 -40.55 -1.64
N CYS A 530 -16.43 -40.53 -2.27
CA CYS A 530 -16.59 -40.07 -3.64
C CYS A 530 -17.76 -39.10 -3.77
N ALA A 531 -17.59 -38.06 -4.57
CA ALA A 531 -18.64 -37.13 -4.94
C ALA A 531 -18.97 -37.29 -6.43
N VAL A 532 -20.25 -37.47 -6.73
CA VAL A 532 -20.80 -37.43 -8.09
C VAL A 532 -21.40 -36.04 -8.31
N PHE A 533 -21.00 -35.40 -9.40
CA PHE A 533 -21.44 -34.06 -9.77
C PHE A 533 -22.74 -34.10 -10.58
N THR A 534 -23.42 -32.97 -10.69
CA THR A 534 -24.68 -32.82 -11.44
C THR A 534 -24.56 -33.19 -12.92
N ASP A 535 -23.36 -33.06 -13.50
CA ASP A 535 -23.08 -33.46 -14.88
C ASP A 535 -22.72 -34.94 -15.05
N GLY A 536 -22.75 -35.73 -13.96
CA GLY A 536 -22.48 -37.17 -13.93
C GLY A 536 -21.00 -37.56 -13.89
N ARG A 537 -20.06 -36.61 -13.81
CA ARG A 537 -18.65 -36.94 -13.51
C ARG A 537 -18.46 -37.15 -12.00
N LEU A 538 -17.33 -37.72 -11.61
CA LEU A 538 -17.04 -38.00 -10.19
C LEU A 538 -15.58 -37.74 -9.80
N LYS A 539 -15.38 -37.40 -8.54
CA LYS A 539 -14.08 -37.35 -7.88
C LYS A 539 -14.12 -38.25 -6.64
N CYS A 540 -13.01 -38.95 -6.38
CA CYS A 540 -12.86 -39.83 -5.22
C CYS A 540 -11.59 -39.49 -4.46
N TRP A 541 -11.64 -39.54 -3.13
CA TRP A 541 -10.52 -39.28 -2.23
C TRP A 541 -10.54 -40.24 -1.03
N GLY A 542 -9.48 -40.20 -0.24
CA GLY A 542 -9.19 -41.08 0.88
C GLY A 542 -8.16 -42.17 0.54
N GLU A 543 -8.33 -43.33 1.18
CA GLU A 543 -7.53 -44.53 1.03
C GLU A 543 -7.54 -45.05 -0.41
N ASN A 544 -6.37 -45.42 -0.93
CA ASN A 544 -6.17 -45.86 -2.31
C ASN A 544 -5.16 -47.01 -2.47
N SER A 545 -4.74 -47.67 -1.38
CA SER A 545 -3.74 -48.76 -1.43
C SER A 545 -4.12 -49.95 -2.33
N ARG A 546 -5.38 -50.05 -2.78
CA ARG A 546 -5.89 -51.10 -3.67
C ARG A 546 -6.43 -50.55 -5.00
N GLY A 547 -6.19 -49.27 -5.32
CA GLY A 547 -6.68 -48.62 -6.54
C GLY A 547 -8.14 -48.17 -6.49
N GLN A 548 -8.78 -48.19 -5.31
CA GLN A 548 -10.22 -47.92 -5.14
C GLN A 548 -10.68 -46.50 -5.49
N LEU A 549 -9.75 -45.54 -5.61
CA LEU A 549 -10.07 -44.21 -6.13
C LEU A 549 -10.17 -44.20 -7.66
N GLY A 550 -9.66 -45.21 -8.36
CA GLY A 550 -9.73 -45.31 -9.82
C GLY A 550 -8.83 -44.29 -10.52
N LEU A 551 -7.70 -43.95 -9.88
CA LEU A 551 -6.76 -42.92 -10.35
C LEU A 551 -5.51 -43.51 -11.04
N GLU A 552 -5.50 -44.80 -11.31
CA GLU A 552 -4.41 -45.52 -11.98
C GLU A 552 -3.07 -45.48 -11.21
N HIS A 553 -3.17 -45.40 -9.88
CA HIS A 553 -2.06 -45.42 -8.93
C HIS A 553 -2.59 -45.78 -7.53
N VAL A 554 -1.71 -46.08 -6.58
CA VAL A 554 -2.09 -46.48 -5.20
C VAL A 554 -1.95 -45.40 -4.12
N VAL A 555 -1.66 -44.16 -4.53
CA VAL A 555 -1.48 -43.03 -3.60
C VAL A 555 -2.83 -42.53 -3.08
N ASN A 556 -2.97 -42.39 -1.76
CA ASN A 556 -4.11 -41.78 -1.09
C ASN A 556 -4.31 -40.32 -1.56
N ARG A 557 -5.53 -39.79 -1.43
CA ARG A 557 -5.86 -38.40 -1.77
C ARG A 557 -6.57 -37.73 -0.61
N GLY A 558 -6.15 -36.53 -0.23
CA GLY A 558 -6.39 -36.03 1.12
C GLY A 558 -5.46 -36.73 2.12
N GLY A 559 -5.33 -36.20 3.33
CA GLY A 559 -4.31 -36.68 4.28
C GLY A 559 -2.92 -36.07 4.03
N GLY A 560 -2.06 -36.14 5.05
CA GLY A 560 -0.68 -35.66 5.00
C GLY A 560 -0.55 -34.14 5.20
N ARG A 561 -0.07 -33.73 6.38
CA ARG A 561 0.09 -32.31 6.75
C ARG A 561 0.90 -31.52 5.72
N GLY A 562 0.28 -30.49 5.14
CA GLY A 562 0.93 -29.56 4.21
C GLY A 562 0.97 -30.05 2.75
N SER A 563 0.17 -31.06 2.40
CA SER A 563 -0.05 -31.44 1.00
C SER A 563 -1.13 -30.56 0.35
N ILE A 564 -1.17 -30.49 -0.99
CA ILE A 564 -2.24 -29.84 -1.78
C ILE A 564 -2.92 -30.89 -2.68
N LEU A 565 -3.13 -32.08 -2.12
CA LEU A 565 -3.58 -33.25 -2.88
C LEU A 565 -5.04 -33.12 -3.30
N MET A 566 -5.85 -32.35 -2.55
CA MET A 566 -7.24 -32.06 -2.88
C MET A 566 -7.39 -30.99 -3.98
N ASP A 567 -6.57 -29.93 -3.97
CA ASP A 567 -6.58 -28.86 -4.99
C ASP A 567 -6.41 -29.37 -6.43
N SER A 568 -5.65 -30.46 -6.56
CA SER A 568 -5.31 -31.07 -7.85
C SER A 568 -6.07 -32.37 -8.13
N LEU A 569 -7.13 -32.67 -7.36
CA LEU A 569 -7.84 -33.94 -7.44
C LEU A 569 -8.47 -34.15 -8.83
N PRO A 570 -8.03 -35.16 -9.62
CA PRO A 570 -8.55 -35.39 -10.95
C PRO A 570 -9.92 -36.09 -10.93
N PHE A 571 -10.68 -35.92 -12.01
CA PHE A 571 -11.88 -36.72 -12.23
C PHE A 571 -11.52 -38.18 -12.52
N VAL A 572 -12.29 -39.11 -11.94
CA VAL A 572 -12.16 -40.55 -12.21
C VAL A 572 -12.67 -40.84 -13.62
N ARG A 573 -11.89 -41.59 -14.40
CA ARG A 573 -12.24 -41.96 -15.77
C ARG A 573 -13.06 -43.25 -15.76
N VAL A 574 -14.37 -43.15 -15.96
CA VAL A 574 -15.25 -44.33 -16.09
C VAL A 574 -15.51 -44.75 -17.55
N GLY A 575 -15.19 -43.88 -18.50
CA GLY A 575 -15.32 -44.12 -19.94
C GLY A 575 -15.75 -42.86 -20.69
N THR A 576 -15.49 -42.83 -21.99
CA THR A 576 -15.77 -41.67 -22.84
C THR A 576 -17.28 -41.44 -22.98
N GLY A 577 -17.75 -40.26 -22.57
CA GLY A 577 -19.17 -39.89 -22.67
C GLY A 577 -20.09 -40.53 -21.63
N LEU A 578 -19.57 -41.41 -20.78
CA LEU A 578 -20.37 -42.08 -19.74
C LEU A 578 -20.59 -41.15 -18.54
N ARG A 579 -21.74 -41.32 -17.89
CA ARG A 579 -22.20 -40.52 -16.74
C ARG A 579 -22.59 -41.43 -15.60
N VAL A 580 -22.18 -41.09 -14.39
CA VAL A 580 -22.49 -41.83 -13.17
C VAL A 580 -23.77 -41.31 -12.55
N SER A 581 -24.66 -42.25 -12.21
CA SER A 581 -25.95 -41.97 -11.59
C SER A 581 -25.98 -42.31 -10.10
N ALA A 582 -25.26 -43.36 -9.70
CA ALA A 582 -25.10 -43.80 -8.32
C ALA A 582 -23.79 -44.57 -8.15
N MET A 583 -23.34 -44.73 -6.91
CA MET A 583 -22.15 -45.51 -6.58
C MET A 583 -22.36 -46.36 -5.33
N GLY A 584 -21.56 -47.41 -5.19
CA GLY A 584 -21.37 -48.13 -3.94
C GLY A 584 -19.88 -48.28 -3.65
N LEU A 585 -19.51 -48.06 -2.39
CA LEU A 585 -18.12 -48.08 -1.92
C LEU A 585 -17.94 -49.15 -0.85
N GLY A 586 -17.12 -50.16 -1.17
CA GLY A 586 -16.81 -51.28 -0.29
C GLY A 586 -15.50 -51.10 0.47
N SER A 587 -14.90 -52.21 0.91
CA SER A 587 -13.58 -52.23 1.54
C SER A 587 -12.49 -52.32 0.47
N GLY A 588 -11.98 -51.17 0.05
CA GLY A 588 -10.90 -51.10 -0.93
C GLY A 588 -11.36 -51.35 -2.38
N PHE A 589 -12.65 -51.20 -2.69
CA PHE A 589 -13.14 -51.21 -4.07
C PHE A 589 -14.39 -50.32 -4.22
N SER A 590 -14.67 -49.94 -5.45
CA SER A 590 -15.74 -49.00 -5.82
C SER A 590 -16.47 -49.52 -7.05
N CYS A 591 -17.80 -49.36 -7.07
CA CYS A 591 -18.62 -49.67 -8.22
C CYS A 591 -19.52 -48.48 -8.57
N ALA A 592 -19.56 -48.11 -9.85
CA ALA A 592 -20.40 -47.05 -10.39
C ALA A 592 -21.52 -47.62 -11.25
N LEU A 593 -22.74 -47.14 -11.00
CA LEU A 593 -23.90 -47.34 -11.86
C LEU A 593 -24.01 -46.18 -12.85
N LEU A 594 -23.93 -46.48 -14.14
CA LEU A 594 -23.94 -45.49 -15.20
C LEU A 594 -25.37 -45.16 -15.66
N GLU A 595 -25.57 -43.96 -16.20
CA GLU A 595 -26.77 -43.62 -16.96
C GLU A 595 -26.91 -44.59 -18.14
N GLY A 596 -28.02 -45.31 -18.22
CA GLY A 596 -28.22 -46.45 -19.14
C GLY A 596 -28.08 -47.83 -18.48
N GLY A 597 -27.71 -47.89 -17.20
CA GLY A 597 -27.78 -49.09 -16.37
C GLY A 597 -26.60 -50.06 -16.49
N SER A 598 -25.51 -49.68 -17.15
CA SER A 598 -24.25 -50.43 -17.07
C SER A 598 -23.56 -50.21 -15.74
N VAL A 599 -22.85 -51.23 -15.24
CA VAL A 599 -22.06 -51.16 -14.00
C VAL A 599 -20.58 -51.32 -14.32
N LYS A 600 -19.74 -50.49 -13.71
CA LYS A 600 -18.28 -50.61 -13.76
C LYS A 600 -17.72 -50.62 -12.34
N CYS A 601 -16.81 -51.55 -12.06
CA CYS A 601 -16.20 -51.73 -10.75
C CYS A 601 -14.68 -51.72 -10.85
N TRP A 602 -14.01 -51.10 -9.88
CA TRP A 602 -12.55 -51.03 -9.78
C TRP A 602 -12.08 -51.09 -8.32
N GLY A 603 -10.78 -51.30 -8.11
CA GLY A 603 -10.14 -51.49 -6.83
C GLY A 603 -9.79 -52.95 -6.57
N ASP A 604 -9.96 -53.38 -5.32
CA ASP A 604 -9.68 -54.73 -4.87
C ASP A 604 -10.61 -55.78 -5.49
N ASN A 605 -10.05 -56.95 -5.83
CA ASN A 605 -10.79 -58.03 -6.49
C ASN A 605 -10.39 -59.43 -6.00
N GLU A 606 -9.79 -59.56 -4.82
CA GLU A 606 -9.30 -60.84 -4.29
C GLU A 606 -10.38 -61.90 -4.06
N GLN A 607 -11.66 -61.53 -4.08
CA GLN A 607 -12.82 -62.42 -3.89
C GLN A 607 -13.82 -62.31 -5.05
N GLY A 608 -13.41 -61.74 -6.19
CA GLY A 608 -14.29 -61.54 -7.36
C GLY A 608 -15.29 -60.38 -7.21
N GLN A 609 -15.12 -59.49 -6.21
CA GLN A 609 -16.08 -58.42 -5.88
C GLN A 609 -16.26 -57.37 -6.98
N LEU A 610 -15.35 -57.30 -7.97
CA LEU A 610 -15.53 -56.48 -9.17
C LEU A 610 -16.46 -57.12 -10.21
N GLY A 611 -16.69 -58.44 -10.14
CA GLY A 611 -17.61 -59.14 -11.04
C GLY A 611 -17.12 -59.23 -12.48
N LEU A 612 -15.79 -59.34 -12.67
CA LEU A 612 -15.15 -59.35 -13.99
C LEU A 612 -14.74 -60.76 -14.45
N GLY A 613 -14.93 -61.79 -13.62
CA GLY A 613 -14.56 -63.18 -13.93
C GLY A 613 -13.06 -63.44 -13.80
N ASP A 614 -12.40 -62.67 -12.94
CA ASP A 614 -10.98 -62.76 -12.61
C ASP A 614 -10.73 -62.23 -11.19
N LEU A 615 -9.49 -62.36 -10.70
CA LEU A 615 -9.03 -61.88 -9.39
C LEU A 615 -8.12 -60.64 -9.48
N GLN A 616 -8.03 -60.01 -10.65
CA GLN A 616 -7.12 -58.90 -10.87
C GLN A 616 -7.74 -57.60 -10.33
N ARG A 617 -6.93 -56.78 -9.65
CA ARG A 617 -7.32 -55.43 -9.25
C ARG A 617 -7.44 -54.51 -10.46
N ARG A 618 -8.09 -53.36 -10.30
CA ARG A 618 -8.17 -52.31 -11.34
C ARG A 618 -8.05 -50.94 -10.71
N GLY A 619 -7.47 -49.99 -11.43
CA GLY A 619 -7.34 -48.60 -10.98
C GLY A 619 -6.07 -48.33 -10.17
N ASP A 620 -5.21 -49.34 -10.00
CA ASP A 620 -3.91 -49.24 -9.36
C ASP A 620 -2.76 -49.05 -10.38
N ASN A 621 -2.97 -49.40 -11.65
CA ASN A 621 -1.98 -49.21 -12.72
C ASN A 621 -2.51 -48.38 -13.90
N ALA A 622 -1.58 -47.80 -14.66
CA ALA A 622 -1.87 -47.01 -15.86
C ALA A 622 -2.58 -47.83 -16.95
N GLY A 623 -3.65 -47.26 -17.52
CA GLY A 623 -4.39 -47.86 -18.63
C GLY A 623 -5.47 -48.88 -18.23
N GLU A 624 -5.78 -49.02 -16.93
CA GLU A 624 -6.83 -49.92 -16.45
C GLU A 624 -8.22 -49.27 -16.40
N MET A 625 -8.28 -47.94 -16.36
CA MET A 625 -9.52 -47.18 -16.18
C MET A 625 -10.08 -46.68 -17.54
N GLY A 626 -11.20 -45.96 -17.49
CA GLY A 626 -11.83 -45.38 -18.68
C GLY A 626 -12.49 -46.43 -19.57
N ASP A 627 -12.21 -46.36 -20.87
CA ASP A 627 -12.77 -47.29 -21.86
C ASP A 627 -12.15 -48.69 -21.78
N ALA A 628 -10.96 -48.82 -21.17
CA ALA A 628 -10.31 -50.10 -20.93
C ALA A 628 -10.97 -50.90 -19.78
N LEU A 629 -11.63 -50.20 -18.84
CA LEU A 629 -12.31 -50.85 -17.73
C LEU A 629 -13.56 -51.60 -18.23
N PRO A 630 -13.63 -52.94 -18.11
CA PRO A 630 -14.80 -53.69 -18.57
C PRO A 630 -16.06 -53.37 -17.77
N THR A 631 -17.22 -53.54 -18.40
CA THR A 631 -18.50 -53.51 -17.70
C THR A 631 -18.80 -54.85 -17.05
N VAL A 632 -19.41 -54.84 -15.87
CA VAL A 632 -19.92 -56.05 -15.21
C VAL A 632 -21.00 -56.69 -16.09
N ASN A 633 -20.84 -57.97 -16.40
CA ASN A 633 -21.81 -58.70 -17.21
C ASN A 633 -22.96 -59.20 -16.32
N LEU A 634 -24.13 -58.56 -16.44
CA LEU A 634 -25.35 -58.90 -15.69
C LEU A 634 -26.28 -59.89 -16.42
N GLY A 635 -25.89 -60.33 -17.61
CA GLY A 635 -26.67 -61.22 -18.46
C GLY A 635 -27.12 -60.55 -19.76
N THR A 636 -27.55 -61.37 -20.71
CA THR A 636 -27.90 -60.93 -22.06
C THR A 636 -29.06 -59.93 -22.02
N GLY A 637 -28.80 -58.70 -22.48
CA GLY A 637 -29.80 -57.62 -22.53
C GLY A 637 -30.19 -57.04 -21.18
N ARG A 638 -29.45 -57.33 -20.11
CA ARG A 638 -29.76 -56.89 -18.75
C ARG A 638 -29.09 -55.57 -18.41
N THR A 639 -29.81 -54.73 -17.68
CA THR A 639 -29.30 -53.46 -17.14
C THR A 639 -29.61 -53.35 -15.66
N ALA A 640 -28.74 -52.71 -14.88
CA ALA A 640 -28.96 -52.45 -13.47
C ALA A 640 -29.83 -51.19 -13.27
N LYS A 641 -30.77 -51.29 -12.34
CA LYS A 641 -31.59 -50.19 -11.81
C LYS A 641 -31.06 -49.65 -10.49
N ALA A 642 -30.46 -50.51 -9.68
CA ALA A 642 -29.87 -50.15 -8.41
C ALA A 642 -28.67 -51.05 -8.11
N LEU A 643 -27.77 -50.54 -7.27
CA LEU A 643 -26.53 -51.19 -6.88
C LEU A 643 -26.39 -51.11 -5.35
N ALA A 644 -26.02 -52.22 -4.73
CA ALA A 644 -25.59 -52.28 -3.34
C ALA A 644 -24.21 -52.91 -3.26
N VAL A 645 -23.34 -52.30 -2.46
CA VAL A 645 -21.96 -52.73 -2.29
C VAL A 645 -21.71 -52.88 -0.79
N GLY A 646 -21.39 -54.10 -0.38
CA GLY A 646 -20.99 -54.42 0.99
C GLY A 646 -19.49 -54.26 1.19
N LEU A 647 -18.91 -54.86 2.24
CA LEU A 647 -17.46 -54.79 2.44
C LEU A 647 -16.67 -55.53 1.36
N SER A 648 -17.15 -56.68 0.88
CA SER A 648 -16.43 -57.52 -0.10
C SER A 648 -17.33 -58.23 -1.11
N HIS A 649 -18.58 -57.77 -1.28
CA HIS A 649 -19.53 -58.29 -2.25
C HIS A 649 -20.41 -57.18 -2.79
N SER A 650 -21.03 -57.44 -3.94
CA SER A 650 -21.87 -56.49 -4.66
C SER A 650 -23.14 -57.17 -5.13
N CYS A 651 -24.23 -56.42 -5.17
CA CYS A 651 -25.52 -56.86 -5.67
C CYS A 651 -26.13 -55.78 -6.56
N ALA A 652 -26.79 -56.20 -7.64
CA ALA A 652 -27.55 -55.32 -8.51
C ALA A 652 -29.00 -55.78 -8.62
N ILE A 653 -29.93 -54.82 -8.53
CA ILE A 653 -31.30 -55.02 -9.02
C ILE A 653 -31.25 -54.76 -10.51
N VAL A 654 -31.62 -55.76 -11.30
CA VAL A 654 -31.65 -55.67 -12.76
C VAL A 654 -33.04 -55.21 -13.25
N ASP A 655 -33.16 -54.92 -14.54
CA ASP A 655 -34.32 -54.25 -15.15
C ASP A 655 -35.68 -54.92 -14.92
N ASP A 656 -35.76 -56.24 -14.74
CA ASP A 656 -36.99 -56.95 -14.40
C ASP A 656 -37.30 -56.99 -12.89
N GLY A 657 -36.46 -56.38 -12.05
CA GLY A 657 -36.61 -56.35 -10.59
C GLY A 657 -35.99 -57.55 -9.86
N SER A 658 -35.39 -58.50 -10.56
CA SER A 658 -34.60 -59.57 -9.93
C SER A 658 -33.24 -59.07 -9.42
N VAL A 659 -32.61 -59.84 -8.53
CA VAL A 659 -31.33 -59.49 -7.90
C VAL A 659 -30.24 -60.46 -8.34
N LYS A 660 -29.08 -59.94 -8.72
CA LYS A 660 -27.85 -60.70 -8.99
C LYS A 660 -26.76 -60.21 -8.04
N CYS A 661 -26.06 -61.12 -7.38
CA CYS A 661 -25.01 -60.81 -6.42
C CYS A 661 -23.70 -61.54 -6.76
N TRP A 662 -22.57 -60.90 -6.54
CA TRP A 662 -21.22 -61.43 -6.80
C TRP A 662 -20.20 -60.96 -5.75
N GLY A 663 -19.02 -61.59 -5.72
CA GLY A 663 -17.95 -61.35 -4.76
C GLY A 663 -17.85 -62.42 -3.67
N ASN A 664 -17.43 -62.01 -2.48
CA ASN A 664 -17.30 -62.89 -1.32
C ASN A 664 -18.67 -63.51 -0.94
N ASN A 665 -18.68 -64.80 -0.62
CA ASN A 665 -19.87 -65.58 -0.27
C ASN A 665 -19.63 -66.54 0.92
N GLY A 666 -18.54 -66.40 1.67
CA GLY A 666 -18.18 -67.36 2.72
C GLY A 666 -19.18 -67.46 3.88
N SER A 667 -20.16 -66.56 3.96
CA SER A 667 -21.28 -66.59 4.92
C SER A 667 -22.65 -66.65 4.23
N GLY A 668 -22.72 -66.97 2.94
CA GLY A 668 -23.97 -67.02 2.18
C GLY A 668 -24.50 -65.65 1.75
N GLN A 669 -23.71 -64.57 1.84
CA GLN A 669 -24.16 -63.20 1.60
C GLN A 669 -24.59 -62.90 0.16
N LEU A 670 -24.26 -63.77 -0.81
CA LEU A 670 -24.80 -63.69 -2.17
C LEU A 670 -26.21 -64.27 -2.27
N GLY A 671 -26.66 -65.09 -1.31
CA GLY A 671 -28.01 -65.64 -1.26
C GLY A 671 -28.28 -66.69 -2.33
N LEU A 672 -27.26 -67.47 -2.69
CA LEU A 672 -27.32 -68.47 -3.76
C LEU A 672 -27.55 -69.91 -3.25
N GLY A 673 -27.57 -70.10 -1.92
CA GLY A 673 -27.75 -71.41 -1.29
C GLY A 673 -26.46 -72.25 -1.27
N ASP A 674 -25.32 -71.57 -1.27
CA ASP A 674 -23.96 -72.11 -1.21
C ASP A 674 -23.00 -71.05 -0.63
N THR A 675 -21.75 -71.42 -0.40
CA THR A 675 -20.69 -70.54 0.13
C THR A 675 -19.64 -70.16 -0.91
N GLU A 676 -19.88 -70.46 -2.19
CA GLU A 676 -18.90 -70.28 -3.27
C GLU A 676 -18.88 -68.81 -3.72
N HIS A 677 -17.70 -68.27 -3.98
CA HIS A 677 -17.53 -66.91 -4.52
C HIS A 677 -18.07 -66.83 -5.96
N ARG A 678 -18.35 -65.61 -6.45
CA ARG A 678 -18.74 -65.40 -7.84
C ARG A 678 -18.01 -64.20 -8.41
N GLY A 679 -17.58 -64.32 -9.66
CA GLY A 679 -16.89 -63.26 -10.38
C GLY A 679 -15.37 -63.30 -10.21
N ASP A 680 -14.86 -64.28 -9.46
CA ASP A 680 -13.45 -64.60 -9.29
C ASP A 680 -12.92 -65.53 -10.39
N SER A 681 -13.80 -66.28 -11.06
CA SER A 681 -13.43 -67.18 -12.14
C SER A 681 -14.19 -66.92 -13.45
N ALA A 682 -13.55 -67.29 -14.57
CA ALA A 682 -14.13 -67.12 -15.90
C ALA A 682 -15.40 -67.97 -16.07
N GLY A 683 -16.47 -67.35 -16.58
CA GLY A 683 -17.74 -68.04 -16.88
C GLY A 683 -18.77 -68.03 -15.76
N GLU A 684 -18.49 -67.36 -14.62
CA GLU A 684 -19.45 -67.25 -13.51
C GLU A 684 -20.44 -66.10 -13.64
N MET A 685 -20.07 -65.08 -14.43
CA MET A 685 -20.86 -63.86 -14.61
C MET A 685 -21.83 -63.97 -15.80
N GLY A 686 -22.69 -62.97 -15.97
CA GLY A 686 -23.65 -62.92 -17.07
C GLY A 686 -24.88 -63.79 -16.84
N ASP A 687 -25.25 -64.58 -17.85
CA ASP A 687 -26.39 -65.51 -17.79
C ASP A 687 -26.10 -66.72 -16.87
N ALA A 688 -24.81 -67.03 -16.65
CA ALA A 688 -24.39 -68.06 -15.72
C ALA A 688 -24.57 -67.66 -14.25
N LEU A 689 -24.57 -66.35 -13.95
CA LEU A 689 -24.75 -65.86 -12.59
C LEU A 689 -26.21 -66.09 -12.15
N PRO A 690 -26.48 -66.94 -11.14
CA PRO A 690 -27.84 -67.21 -10.72
C PRO A 690 -28.53 -65.98 -10.16
N VAL A 691 -29.85 -65.93 -10.31
CA VAL A 691 -30.69 -64.93 -9.68
C VAL A 691 -30.95 -65.32 -8.23
N VAL A 692 -30.88 -64.36 -7.31
CA VAL A 692 -31.23 -64.57 -5.90
C VAL A 692 -32.72 -64.87 -5.80
N SER A 693 -33.06 -66.00 -5.16
CA SER A 693 -34.46 -66.38 -4.96
C SER A 693 -35.09 -65.58 -3.82
N LEU A 694 -35.99 -64.65 -4.15
CA LEU A 694 -36.71 -63.79 -3.20
C LEU A 694 -38.08 -64.32 -2.77
N GLY A 695 -38.49 -65.46 -3.34
CA GLY A 695 -39.81 -66.06 -3.18
C GLY A 695 -40.63 -66.01 -4.46
N ALA A 696 -41.67 -66.83 -4.53
CA ALA A 696 -42.46 -66.98 -5.75
C ALA A 696 -43.09 -65.64 -6.20
N GLY A 697 -42.68 -65.14 -7.38
CA GLY A 697 -43.20 -63.92 -7.97
C GLY A 697 -42.78 -62.62 -7.30
N ARG A 698 -41.82 -62.64 -6.36
CA ARG A 698 -41.33 -61.45 -5.66
C ARG A 698 -40.21 -60.76 -6.46
N THR A 699 -40.15 -59.44 -6.40
CA THR A 699 -39.08 -58.61 -6.97
C THR A 699 -38.54 -57.65 -5.91
N ALA A 700 -37.34 -57.11 -6.11
CA ALA A 700 -36.73 -56.15 -5.20
C ALA A 700 -36.95 -54.71 -5.67
N LYS A 701 -37.35 -53.83 -4.74
CA LYS A 701 -37.38 -52.36 -4.91
C LYS A 701 -36.07 -51.72 -4.47
N ALA A 702 -35.44 -52.27 -3.43
CA ALA A 702 -34.14 -51.84 -2.96
C ALA A 702 -33.38 -53.06 -2.42
N VAL A 703 -32.06 -53.00 -2.53
CA VAL A 703 -31.13 -53.96 -1.94
C VAL A 703 -30.07 -53.16 -1.21
N VAL A 704 -29.63 -53.68 -0.06
CA VAL A 704 -28.57 -53.08 0.74
C VAL A 704 -27.64 -54.18 1.24
N ALA A 705 -26.35 -53.90 1.30
CA ALA A 705 -25.32 -54.87 1.62
C ALA A 705 -24.45 -54.35 2.77
N GLY A 706 -24.36 -55.14 3.84
CA GLY A 706 -23.56 -54.84 5.03
C GLY A 706 -22.16 -55.43 4.92
N GLU A 707 -21.61 -55.85 6.06
CA GLU A 707 -20.28 -56.45 6.10
C GLU A 707 -20.24 -57.84 5.45
N PHE A 708 -21.10 -58.74 5.93
CA PHE A 708 -21.22 -60.11 5.41
C PHE A 708 -22.69 -60.54 5.28
N HIS A 709 -23.62 -59.59 5.10
CA HIS A 709 -25.04 -59.86 4.92
C HIS A 709 -25.67 -58.90 3.90
N THR A 710 -26.82 -59.30 3.39
CA THR A 710 -27.58 -58.54 2.38
C THR A 710 -29.05 -58.57 2.75
N CYS A 711 -29.74 -57.44 2.56
CA CYS A 711 -31.19 -57.34 2.74
C CYS A 711 -31.85 -56.75 1.51
N ALA A 712 -33.04 -57.25 1.17
CA ALA A 712 -33.86 -56.73 0.09
C ALA A 712 -35.22 -56.23 0.64
N LEU A 713 -35.60 -55.04 0.17
CA LEU A 713 -36.97 -54.52 0.27
C LEU A 713 -37.73 -55.00 -0.96
N LEU A 714 -38.75 -55.81 -0.77
CA LEU A 714 -39.50 -56.44 -1.86
C LEU A 714 -40.66 -55.54 -2.34
N ASP A 715 -41.25 -55.84 -3.49
CA ASP A 715 -42.34 -55.07 -4.10
C ASP A 715 -43.60 -54.88 -3.21
N ASP A 716 -43.84 -55.76 -2.24
CA ASP A 716 -44.92 -55.70 -1.22
C ASP A 716 -44.51 -54.98 0.07
N ASP A 717 -43.37 -54.27 0.07
CA ASP A 717 -42.79 -53.57 1.21
C ASP A 717 -42.30 -54.48 2.36
N SER A 718 -42.30 -55.81 2.17
CA SER A 718 -41.68 -56.76 3.10
C SER A 718 -40.15 -56.83 2.92
N VAL A 719 -39.46 -57.31 3.96
CA VAL A 719 -38.00 -57.35 4.00
C VAL A 719 -37.54 -58.79 4.15
N LYS A 720 -36.55 -59.19 3.35
CA LYS A 720 -35.80 -60.45 3.52
C LYS A 720 -34.32 -60.13 3.66
N CYS A 721 -33.66 -60.80 4.60
CA CYS A 721 -32.23 -60.64 4.87
C CYS A 721 -31.55 -62.01 4.87
N TRP A 722 -30.34 -62.08 4.30
CA TRP A 722 -29.53 -63.29 4.23
C TRP A 722 -28.03 -62.99 4.40
N GLY A 723 -27.23 -64.04 4.59
CA GLY A 723 -25.80 -63.98 4.90
C GLY A 723 -25.49 -64.29 6.36
N ASN A 724 -24.41 -63.68 6.87
CA ASN A 724 -24.00 -63.79 8.27
C ASN A 724 -25.08 -63.26 9.21
N ASN A 725 -25.33 -63.99 10.30
CA ASN A 725 -26.30 -63.63 11.33
C ASN A 725 -25.77 -63.74 12.78
N GLY A 726 -24.46 -63.83 12.98
CA GLY A 726 -23.88 -64.06 14.31
C GLY A 726 -24.21 -62.97 15.35
N SER A 727 -24.59 -61.78 14.89
CA SER A 727 -25.03 -60.65 15.72
C SER A 727 -26.55 -60.42 15.69
N GLY A 728 -27.32 -61.29 15.03
CA GLY A 728 -28.75 -61.10 14.81
C GLY A 728 -29.10 -60.12 13.68
N GLN A 729 -28.13 -59.75 12.83
CA GLN A 729 -28.26 -58.70 11.81
C GLN A 729 -29.28 -59.01 10.70
N LEU A 730 -29.72 -60.27 10.57
CA LEU A 730 -30.82 -60.66 9.69
C LEU A 730 -32.19 -60.37 10.30
N GLY A 731 -32.29 -60.22 11.62
CA GLY A 731 -33.54 -59.86 12.29
C GLY A 731 -34.58 -60.98 12.29
N LEU A 732 -34.13 -62.25 12.35
CA LEU A 732 -34.99 -63.43 12.30
C LEU A 732 -35.27 -64.05 13.68
N GLY A 733 -34.62 -63.53 14.74
CA GLY A 733 -34.78 -64.02 16.11
C GLY A 733 -33.96 -65.28 16.40
N ASP A 734 -32.86 -65.45 15.68
CA ASP A 734 -31.87 -66.52 15.79
C ASP A 734 -30.49 -66.01 15.32
N THR A 735 -29.46 -66.85 15.42
CA THR A 735 -28.09 -66.54 14.97
C THR A 735 -27.65 -67.36 13.76
N ASP A 736 -28.57 -68.09 13.15
CA ASP A 736 -28.25 -68.99 12.05
C ASP A 736 -28.01 -68.18 10.77
N PHE A 737 -27.04 -68.59 9.95
CA PHE A 737 -26.77 -67.92 8.68
C PHE A 737 -27.85 -68.31 7.67
N ARG A 738 -28.00 -67.55 6.59
CA ARG A 738 -28.95 -67.87 5.52
C ARG A 738 -28.30 -67.68 4.16
N GLY A 739 -28.62 -68.57 3.23
CA GLY A 739 -28.11 -68.51 1.87
C GLY A 739 -26.76 -69.19 1.69
N ASP A 740 -26.20 -69.75 2.77
CA ASP A 740 -25.02 -70.62 2.78
C ASP A 740 -25.39 -72.09 2.54
N GLY A 741 -26.64 -72.48 2.77
CA GLY A 741 -27.16 -73.83 2.55
C GLY A 741 -28.25 -73.92 1.47
N ALA A 742 -28.34 -75.10 0.84
CA ALA A 742 -29.36 -75.37 -0.17
C ALA A 742 -30.78 -75.36 0.45
N GLY A 743 -31.70 -74.63 -0.19
CA GLY A 743 -33.11 -74.57 0.21
C GLY A 743 -33.45 -73.54 1.28
N GLU A 744 -32.51 -72.70 1.70
CA GLU A 744 -32.74 -71.65 2.71
C GLU A 744 -33.35 -70.37 2.13
N MET A 745 -33.20 -70.16 0.83
CA MET A 745 -33.64 -68.95 0.13
C MET A 745 -35.06 -69.11 -0.44
N GLY A 746 -35.60 -68.03 -1.03
CA GLY A 746 -36.94 -68.05 -1.62
C GLY A 746 -38.05 -67.97 -0.58
N ASP A 747 -39.08 -68.81 -0.74
CA ASP A 747 -40.22 -68.87 0.19
C ASP A 747 -39.84 -69.48 1.56
N ALA A 748 -38.73 -70.22 1.62
CA ALA A 748 -38.20 -70.79 2.86
C ALA A 748 -37.58 -69.73 3.78
N LEU A 749 -37.07 -68.62 3.22
CA LEU A 749 -36.50 -67.52 3.99
C LEU A 749 -37.63 -66.70 4.62
N PRO A 750 -37.76 -66.62 5.95
CA PRO A 750 -38.79 -65.81 6.59
C PRO A 750 -38.62 -64.31 6.28
N THR A 751 -39.72 -63.56 6.31
CA THR A 751 -39.65 -62.11 6.27
C THR A 751 -39.29 -61.55 7.65
N VAL A 752 -38.58 -60.42 7.67
CA VAL A 752 -38.25 -59.72 8.91
C VAL A 752 -39.54 -59.13 9.51
N ASN A 753 -39.82 -59.46 10.78
CA ASN A 753 -40.99 -58.93 11.46
C ASN A 753 -40.73 -57.51 11.98
N LEU A 754 -41.33 -56.51 11.34
CA LEU A 754 -41.19 -55.08 11.71
C LEU A 754 -42.27 -54.59 12.69
N GLY A 755 -43.20 -55.46 13.07
CA GLY A 755 -44.31 -55.16 13.97
C GLY A 755 -45.67 -55.14 13.26
N THR A 756 -46.73 -55.13 14.05
CA THR A 756 -48.10 -55.27 13.55
C THR A 756 -48.47 -54.13 12.59
N GLY A 757 -48.77 -54.49 11.34
CA GLY A 757 -49.20 -53.55 10.30
C GLY A 757 -48.10 -52.62 9.78
N ARG A 758 -46.82 -52.95 10.00
CA ARG A 758 -45.69 -52.10 9.62
C ARG A 758 -44.93 -52.64 8.43
N THR A 759 -44.52 -51.74 7.55
CA THR A 759 -43.69 -52.06 6.39
C THR A 759 -42.50 -51.12 6.29
N ALA A 760 -41.46 -51.52 5.54
CA ALA A 760 -40.26 -50.71 5.35
C ALA A 760 -40.40 -49.81 4.12
N LYS A 761 -40.00 -48.55 4.26
CA LYS A 761 -39.81 -47.60 3.15
C LYS A 761 -38.37 -47.55 2.67
N VAL A 762 -37.42 -47.58 3.60
CA VAL A 762 -35.98 -47.54 3.32
C VAL A 762 -35.27 -48.53 4.24
N LEU A 763 -34.26 -49.22 3.69
CA LEU A 763 -33.34 -50.04 4.46
C LEU A 763 -31.97 -49.38 4.48
N ALA A 764 -31.25 -49.53 5.59
CA ALA A 764 -29.86 -49.15 5.69
C ALA A 764 -29.12 -50.23 6.48
N THR A 765 -27.95 -50.62 5.99
CA THR A 765 -27.06 -51.57 6.66
C THR A 765 -25.62 -51.17 6.40
N ARG A 766 -24.77 -51.35 7.40
CA ARG A 766 -23.31 -51.31 7.31
C ARG A 766 -22.78 -52.01 8.57
N GLY A 767 -21.58 -52.57 8.48
CA GLY A 767 -21.08 -53.44 9.55
C GLY A 767 -22.01 -54.62 9.78
N SER A 768 -22.28 -54.94 11.05
CA SER A 768 -23.14 -56.04 11.49
C SER A 768 -24.50 -55.55 12.04
N SER A 769 -25.05 -54.48 11.47
CA SER A 769 -26.30 -53.85 11.94
C SER A 769 -27.20 -53.47 10.77
N THR A 770 -28.52 -53.55 10.98
CA THR A 770 -29.54 -53.22 9.96
C THR A 770 -30.62 -52.34 10.58
N CYS A 771 -31.05 -51.30 9.87
CA CYS A 771 -32.20 -50.49 10.24
C CYS A 771 -33.21 -50.39 9.11
N ALA A 772 -34.48 -50.26 9.48
CA ALA A 772 -35.59 -49.96 8.59
C ALA A 772 -36.25 -48.63 8.99
N LEU A 773 -36.35 -47.70 8.04
CA LEU A 773 -37.29 -46.59 8.11
C LEU A 773 -38.66 -47.11 7.69
N LEU A 774 -39.62 -47.00 8.58
CA LEU A 774 -40.95 -47.57 8.40
C LEU A 774 -41.92 -46.58 7.72
N ASP A 775 -43.07 -47.09 7.32
CA ASP A 775 -44.15 -46.37 6.64
C ASP A 775 -44.68 -45.12 7.39
N ASP A 776 -44.65 -45.09 8.73
CA ASP A 776 -45.03 -43.94 9.57
C ASP A 776 -43.90 -42.94 9.86
N GLY A 777 -42.71 -43.13 9.27
CA GLY A 777 -41.55 -42.25 9.48
C GLY A 777 -40.74 -42.54 10.74
N THR A 778 -41.03 -43.63 11.47
CA THR A 778 -40.19 -44.12 12.59
C THR A 778 -39.15 -45.14 12.14
N VAL A 779 -38.13 -45.38 12.96
CA VAL A 779 -37.01 -46.28 12.66
C VAL A 779 -36.94 -47.43 13.66
N LYS A 780 -36.68 -48.64 13.16
CA LYS A 780 -36.30 -49.81 13.96
C LYS A 780 -34.93 -50.32 13.51
N CYS A 781 -34.07 -50.67 14.47
CA CYS A 781 -32.71 -51.13 14.23
C CYS A 781 -32.44 -52.44 14.99
N TRP A 782 -31.70 -53.35 14.37
CA TRP A 782 -31.31 -54.65 14.93
C TRP A 782 -29.90 -55.06 14.48
N GLY A 783 -29.35 -56.12 15.08
CA GLY A 783 -27.97 -56.56 14.91
C GLY A 783 -27.06 -56.16 16.07
N SER A 784 -25.80 -55.86 15.75
CA SER A 784 -24.77 -55.50 16.74
C SER A 784 -25.04 -54.16 17.43
N ASN A 785 -24.84 -54.11 18.75
CA ASN A 785 -25.12 -52.92 19.57
C ASN A 785 -24.04 -52.61 20.61
N THR A 786 -22.82 -53.11 20.45
CA THR A 786 -21.74 -52.94 21.45
C THR A 786 -21.48 -51.47 21.82
N TYR A 787 -21.64 -50.56 20.85
CA TYR A 787 -21.43 -49.12 21.04
C TYR A 787 -22.74 -48.32 21.15
N GLY A 788 -23.90 -48.97 21.24
CA GLY A 788 -25.20 -48.27 21.23
C GLY A 788 -25.69 -47.88 19.82
N ALA A 789 -25.12 -48.46 18.76
CA ALA A 789 -25.45 -48.15 17.36
C ALA A 789 -26.92 -48.40 16.98
N LEU A 790 -27.66 -49.23 17.74
CA LEU A 790 -29.09 -49.41 17.53
C LEU A 790 -29.94 -48.27 18.13
N GLY A 791 -29.36 -47.42 18.99
CA GLY A 791 -30.03 -46.24 19.53
C GLY A 791 -31.18 -46.55 20.48
N LEU A 792 -31.10 -47.65 21.23
CA LEU A 792 -32.17 -48.15 22.09
C LEU A 792 -32.00 -47.77 23.58
N GLY A 793 -30.92 -47.07 23.94
CA GLY A 793 -30.61 -46.72 25.33
C GLY A 793 -29.97 -47.88 26.12
N ASP A 794 -29.48 -48.89 25.43
CA ASP A 794 -28.75 -50.04 25.96
C ASP A 794 -27.71 -50.54 24.94
N ARG A 795 -26.86 -51.49 25.34
CA ARG A 795 -25.83 -52.12 24.49
C ARG A 795 -26.15 -53.56 24.10
N VAL A 796 -27.41 -53.97 24.25
CA VAL A 796 -27.84 -55.33 23.96
C VAL A 796 -28.10 -55.42 22.46
N ARG A 797 -27.58 -56.46 21.81
CA ARG A 797 -27.91 -56.78 20.41
C ARG A 797 -29.39 -57.14 20.27
N ARG A 798 -29.92 -57.14 19.04
CA ARG A 798 -31.32 -57.50 18.77
C ARG A 798 -31.41 -58.35 17.52
N GLY A 799 -32.39 -59.25 17.49
CA GLY A 799 -32.64 -60.13 16.35
C GLY A 799 -31.89 -61.45 16.42
N ASP A 800 -31.11 -61.68 17.48
CA ASP A 800 -30.39 -62.92 17.76
C ASP A 800 -31.18 -63.89 18.65
N GLY A 801 -32.20 -63.39 19.36
CA GLY A 801 -33.05 -64.19 20.23
C GLY A 801 -34.52 -64.25 19.80
N PRO A 802 -35.24 -65.33 20.16
CA PRO A 802 -36.66 -65.47 19.83
C PRO A 802 -37.49 -64.41 20.58
N GLY A 803 -38.40 -63.75 19.86
CA GLY A 803 -39.31 -62.75 20.43
C GLY A 803 -38.75 -61.34 20.58
N GLU A 804 -37.54 -61.07 20.09
CA GLU A 804 -36.93 -59.73 20.14
C GLU A 804 -37.43 -58.79 19.03
N MET A 805 -37.93 -59.36 17.94
CA MET A 805 -38.38 -58.64 16.75
C MET A 805 -39.88 -58.32 16.80
N GLY A 806 -40.42 -57.69 15.76
CA GLY A 806 -41.82 -57.31 15.71
C GLY A 806 -42.16 -56.16 16.67
N ASP A 807 -43.28 -56.25 17.36
CA ASP A 807 -43.73 -55.22 18.32
C ASP A 807 -42.86 -55.15 19.58
N ALA A 808 -42.08 -56.20 19.87
CA ALA A 808 -41.13 -56.22 20.97
C ALA A 808 -39.87 -55.37 20.69
N LEU A 809 -39.53 -55.15 19.42
CA LEU A 809 -38.39 -54.30 19.03
C LEU A 809 -38.77 -52.83 19.20
N PRO A 810 -38.13 -52.09 20.14
CA PRO A 810 -38.46 -50.68 20.34
C PRO A 810 -38.08 -49.84 19.12
N ARG A 811 -38.78 -48.72 18.95
CA ARG A 811 -38.42 -47.71 17.95
C ARG A 811 -37.25 -46.88 18.47
N VAL A 812 -36.38 -46.42 17.56
CA VAL A 812 -35.32 -45.48 17.90
C VAL A 812 -35.97 -44.14 18.28
N ASN A 813 -35.67 -43.64 19.48
CA ASN A 813 -36.17 -42.35 19.94
C ASN A 813 -35.26 -41.22 19.43
N LEU A 814 -35.77 -40.38 18.52
CA LEU A 814 -35.03 -39.25 17.92
C LEU A 814 -35.56 -37.88 18.33
N GLY A 815 -36.50 -37.84 19.27
CA GLY A 815 -37.05 -36.62 19.83
C GLY A 815 -38.56 -36.50 19.66
N THR A 816 -39.17 -35.63 20.44
CA THR A 816 -40.63 -35.53 20.53
C THR A 816 -41.24 -35.03 19.22
N GLY A 817 -42.15 -35.80 18.63
CA GLY A 817 -42.90 -35.42 17.43
C GLY A 817 -42.11 -35.40 16.12
N ARG A 818 -40.93 -36.03 16.08
CA ARG A 818 -40.02 -35.98 14.92
C ARG A 818 -40.16 -37.21 14.04
N THR A 819 -40.12 -37.02 12.73
CA THR A 819 -40.03 -38.11 11.74
C THR A 819 -38.70 -38.10 11.01
N VAL A 820 -38.30 -39.26 10.48
CA VAL A 820 -37.02 -39.43 9.78
C VAL A 820 -37.23 -39.35 8.26
N LYS A 821 -36.44 -38.51 7.59
CA LYS A 821 -36.38 -38.40 6.13
C LYS A 821 -35.38 -39.39 5.51
N ALA A 822 -34.23 -39.57 6.15
CA ALA A 822 -33.20 -40.50 5.70
C ALA A 822 -32.43 -41.09 6.89
N ILE A 823 -31.96 -42.33 6.74
CA ILE A 823 -31.15 -43.05 7.73
C ILE A 823 -29.94 -43.65 7.01
N THR A 824 -28.77 -43.53 7.62
CA THR A 824 -27.54 -44.17 7.14
C THR A 824 -26.82 -44.84 8.31
N LEU A 825 -26.16 -45.97 8.05
CA LEU A 825 -25.37 -46.69 9.04
C LEU A 825 -23.90 -46.62 8.67
N GLY A 826 -23.07 -46.43 9.68
CA GLY A 826 -21.63 -46.66 9.65
C GLY A 826 -21.26 -48.06 10.16
N GLY A 827 -19.98 -48.32 10.36
CA GLY A 827 -19.51 -49.62 10.85
C GLY A 827 -20.00 -49.96 12.27
N SER A 828 -20.14 -48.94 13.13
CA SER A 828 -20.64 -49.08 14.52
C SER A 828 -21.38 -47.84 15.01
N PHE A 829 -21.96 -47.06 14.10
CA PHE A 829 -22.74 -45.86 14.40
C PHE A 829 -23.84 -45.68 13.35
N ALA A 830 -24.80 -44.79 13.61
CA ALA A 830 -25.86 -44.46 12.68
C ALA A 830 -26.17 -42.97 12.72
N CYS A 831 -26.68 -42.42 11.62
CA CYS A 831 -27.09 -41.03 11.50
C CYS A 831 -28.44 -40.93 10.81
N ALA A 832 -29.30 -40.06 11.32
CA ALA A 832 -30.61 -39.78 10.76
C ALA A 832 -30.76 -38.29 10.39
N LEU A 833 -31.30 -38.03 9.21
CA LEU A 833 -31.80 -36.72 8.79
C LEU A 833 -33.29 -36.64 9.15
N LEU A 834 -33.66 -35.68 9.98
CA LEU A 834 -35.03 -35.50 10.45
C LEU A 834 -35.82 -34.55 9.54
N ASP A 835 -37.14 -34.54 9.72
CA ASP A 835 -38.07 -33.69 8.98
C ASP A 835 -37.78 -32.18 8.98
N ASP A 836 -37.24 -31.62 10.06
CA ASP A 836 -36.82 -30.21 10.16
C ASP A 836 -35.44 -29.91 9.57
N GLY A 837 -34.76 -30.91 8.99
CA GLY A 837 -33.40 -30.77 8.45
C GLY A 837 -32.27 -31.01 9.45
N THR A 838 -32.58 -31.27 10.72
CA THR A 838 -31.54 -31.61 11.73
C THR A 838 -30.98 -33.00 11.51
N VAL A 839 -29.69 -33.14 11.78
CA VAL A 839 -28.97 -34.40 11.74
C VAL A 839 -28.68 -34.85 13.17
N LYS A 840 -28.97 -36.11 13.47
CA LYS A 840 -28.61 -36.75 14.74
C LYS A 840 -27.85 -38.03 14.47
N CYS A 841 -26.70 -38.20 15.12
CA CYS A 841 -25.86 -39.39 15.03
C CYS A 841 -25.69 -40.04 16.40
N TRP A 842 -25.60 -41.37 16.44
CA TRP A 842 -25.41 -42.16 17.67
C TRP A 842 -24.61 -43.45 17.39
N GLY A 843 -24.11 -44.09 18.45
CA GLY A 843 -23.24 -45.26 18.38
C GLY A 843 -21.82 -44.94 18.83
N ASN A 844 -20.82 -45.52 18.16
CA ASN A 844 -19.41 -45.25 18.44
C ASN A 844 -19.03 -43.82 18.01
N GLY A 845 -18.35 -43.07 18.89
CA GLY A 845 -17.85 -41.72 18.64
C GLY A 845 -16.34 -41.55 18.77
N ASP A 846 -15.57 -42.62 18.99
CA ASP A 846 -14.15 -42.57 19.38
C ASP A 846 -13.23 -41.83 18.38
N ARG A 847 -13.71 -41.59 17.15
CA ARG A 847 -13.01 -40.90 16.05
C ARG A 847 -13.76 -39.66 15.56
N GLY A 848 -14.68 -39.14 16.37
CA GLY A 848 -15.49 -37.97 16.04
C GLY A 848 -16.64 -38.24 15.08
N GLN A 849 -16.89 -39.50 14.67
CA GLN A 849 -17.87 -39.85 13.64
C GLN A 849 -19.34 -39.57 14.00
N LEU A 850 -19.62 -39.24 15.25
CA LEU A 850 -20.92 -38.71 15.66
C LEU A 850 -21.06 -37.20 15.41
N GLY A 851 -19.96 -36.47 15.27
CA GLY A 851 -19.95 -35.03 14.99
C GLY A 851 -20.54 -34.20 16.13
N THR A 852 -20.37 -34.63 17.38
CA THR A 852 -20.92 -33.94 18.57
C THR A 852 -19.90 -33.03 19.27
N GLY A 853 -18.65 -32.97 18.78
CA GLY A 853 -17.57 -32.20 19.38
C GLY A 853 -16.94 -32.88 20.60
N ASP A 854 -17.09 -34.20 20.69
CA ASP A 854 -16.57 -35.04 21.75
C ASP A 854 -16.51 -36.51 21.28
N PRO A 855 -15.62 -37.36 21.81
CA PRO A 855 -15.43 -38.72 21.33
C PRO A 855 -16.42 -39.73 21.97
N GLU A 856 -17.33 -39.29 22.82
CA GLU A 856 -18.08 -40.21 23.66
C GLU A 856 -19.20 -40.92 22.88
N PRO A 857 -19.37 -42.24 23.04
CA PRO A 857 -20.45 -42.96 22.39
C PRO A 857 -21.82 -42.55 22.91
N ARG A 858 -22.84 -42.68 22.06
CA ARG A 858 -24.25 -42.33 22.37
C ARG A 858 -25.20 -43.46 22.01
N GLY A 859 -26.32 -43.55 22.72
CA GLY A 859 -27.38 -44.53 22.47
C GLY A 859 -27.22 -45.88 23.18
N GLY A 860 -26.11 -46.07 23.89
CA GLY A 860 -25.81 -47.28 24.67
C GLY A 860 -26.21 -47.21 26.15
N LEU A 861 -26.59 -46.04 26.66
CA LEU A 861 -27.02 -45.83 28.04
C LEU A 861 -28.43 -45.22 28.11
N PRO A 862 -29.19 -45.48 29.19
CA PRO A 862 -30.49 -44.87 29.40
C PRO A 862 -30.43 -43.35 29.37
N GLY A 863 -31.40 -42.71 28.69
CA GLY A 863 -31.51 -41.24 28.63
C GLY A 863 -30.60 -40.53 27.62
N GLN A 864 -29.75 -41.24 26.88
CA GLN A 864 -28.88 -40.62 25.85
C GLN A 864 -29.57 -40.33 24.51
N MET A 865 -30.76 -40.92 24.29
CA MET A 865 -31.51 -40.79 23.04
C MET A 865 -32.64 -39.75 23.16
N GLY A 866 -33.37 -39.50 22.08
CA GLY A 866 -34.48 -38.55 22.05
C GLY A 866 -34.02 -37.10 22.00
N ASP A 867 -34.64 -36.24 22.81
CA ASP A 867 -34.31 -34.81 22.88
C ASP A 867 -32.95 -34.55 23.55
N ALA A 868 -32.43 -35.52 24.31
CA ALA A 868 -31.11 -35.46 24.93
C ALA A 868 -29.96 -35.79 23.95
N LEU A 869 -30.27 -36.40 22.80
CA LEU A 869 -29.25 -36.70 21.79
C LEU A 869 -28.84 -35.39 21.09
N PRO A 870 -27.55 -34.99 21.16
CA PRO A 870 -27.08 -33.78 20.51
C PRO A 870 -27.33 -33.81 19.00
N ARG A 871 -27.58 -32.63 18.43
CA ARG A 871 -27.61 -32.45 16.98
C ARG A 871 -26.17 -32.34 16.47
N VAL A 872 -25.92 -32.83 15.27
CA VAL A 872 -24.65 -32.58 14.58
C VAL A 872 -24.68 -31.13 14.10
N ASP A 873 -23.74 -30.31 14.61
CA ASP A 873 -23.61 -28.93 14.18
C ASP A 873 -22.83 -28.87 12.87
N LEU A 874 -23.50 -28.47 11.80
CA LEU A 874 -22.94 -28.36 10.46
C LEU A 874 -22.83 -26.91 9.98
N GLY A 875 -23.07 -25.95 10.88
CA GLY A 875 -23.06 -24.52 10.61
C GLY A 875 -24.44 -23.96 10.27
N ALA A 876 -24.55 -22.64 10.27
CA ALA A 876 -25.81 -21.94 10.11
C ALA A 876 -26.17 -21.73 8.63
N GLY A 877 -27.48 -21.60 8.37
CA GLY A 877 -27.98 -21.05 7.11
C GLY A 877 -27.92 -21.96 5.87
N ARG A 878 -27.61 -23.24 6.03
CA ARG A 878 -27.60 -24.26 4.95
C ARG A 878 -28.54 -25.42 5.29
N VAL A 879 -29.13 -26.04 4.28
CA VAL A 879 -30.05 -27.18 4.46
C VAL A 879 -29.38 -28.46 4.04
N VAL A 880 -29.29 -29.44 4.94
CA VAL A 880 -28.79 -30.78 4.60
C VAL A 880 -29.82 -31.49 3.72
N THR A 881 -29.40 -31.88 2.51
CA THR A 881 -30.24 -32.56 1.52
C THR A 881 -30.01 -34.08 1.49
N ALA A 882 -28.81 -34.54 1.84
CA ALA A 882 -28.47 -35.95 1.91
C ALA A 882 -27.39 -36.25 2.95
N LEU A 883 -27.38 -37.49 3.45
CA LEU A 883 -26.37 -38.03 4.37
C LEU A 883 -25.78 -39.31 3.80
N SER A 884 -24.49 -39.51 4.04
CA SER A 884 -23.79 -40.76 3.75
C SER A 884 -22.84 -41.09 4.89
N ALA A 885 -22.86 -42.33 5.37
CA ALA A 885 -21.93 -42.82 6.38
C ALA A 885 -20.99 -43.86 5.78
N GLY A 886 -19.69 -43.64 5.98
CA GLY A 886 -18.64 -44.62 5.74
C GLY A 886 -18.46 -45.53 6.95
N PHE A 887 -17.34 -46.25 7.04
CA PHE A 887 -17.12 -47.16 8.18
C PHE A 887 -16.92 -46.40 9.50
N ILE A 888 -16.18 -45.29 9.47
CA ILE A 888 -15.76 -44.49 10.64
C ILE A 888 -15.84 -42.96 10.39
N HIS A 889 -16.65 -42.53 9.42
CA HIS A 889 -16.84 -41.12 9.08
C HIS A 889 -18.22 -40.88 8.46
N GLY A 890 -18.74 -39.66 8.60
CA GLY A 890 -20.00 -39.23 8.03
C GLY A 890 -19.80 -38.04 7.09
N CYS A 891 -20.66 -37.92 6.07
CA CYS A 891 -20.68 -36.77 5.17
C CYS A 891 -22.11 -36.30 4.96
N ALA A 892 -22.27 -34.98 4.81
CA ALA A 892 -23.52 -34.32 4.49
C ALA A 892 -23.37 -33.52 3.19
N THR A 893 -24.39 -33.60 2.33
CA THR A 893 -24.54 -32.73 1.16
C THR A 893 -25.56 -31.64 1.48
N PHE A 894 -25.28 -30.41 1.07
CA PHE A 894 -26.13 -29.25 1.30
C PHE A 894 -26.89 -28.84 0.02
N ASP A 895 -27.86 -27.96 0.18
CA ASP A 895 -28.69 -27.40 -0.90
C ASP A 895 -27.91 -26.47 -1.85
N ASP A 896 -26.81 -25.89 -1.38
CA ASP A 896 -25.87 -25.09 -2.18
C ASP A 896 -24.86 -25.94 -2.98
N GLY A 897 -24.90 -27.28 -2.83
CA GLY A 897 -23.99 -28.22 -3.50
C GLY A 897 -22.65 -28.42 -2.77
N ASN A 898 -22.46 -27.82 -1.59
CA ASN A 898 -21.29 -28.08 -0.75
C ASN A 898 -21.40 -29.44 -0.03
N VAL A 899 -20.25 -29.93 0.42
CA VAL A 899 -20.13 -31.16 1.21
C VAL A 899 -19.31 -30.87 2.45
N LYS A 900 -19.74 -31.37 3.60
CA LYS A 900 -18.92 -31.45 4.82
C LYS A 900 -18.82 -32.90 5.25
N CYS A 901 -17.62 -33.32 5.63
CA CYS A 901 -17.35 -34.64 6.17
C CYS A 901 -16.70 -34.52 7.54
N TRP A 902 -17.04 -35.43 8.45
CA TRP A 902 -16.52 -35.49 9.82
C TRP A 902 -16.27 -36.95 10.23
N GLY A 903 -15.56 -37.16 11.33
CA GLY A 903 -15.10 -38.47 11.80
C GLY A 903 -13.62 -38.67 11.52
N SER A 904 -13.22 -39.92 11.22
CA SER A 904 -11.80 -40.19 11.05
C SER A 904 -11.24 -39.60 9.75
N ASN A 905 -10.03 -39.05 9.78
CA ASN A 905 -9.31 -38.55 8.60
C ASN A 905 -7.93 -39.21 8.38
N ALA A 906 -7.63 -40.32 9.05
CA ALA A 906 -6.31 -40.96 9.00
C ALA A 906 -5.87 -41.39 7.58
N SER A 907 -6.81 -41.63 6.66
CA SER A 907 -6.55 -41.94 5.25
C SER A 907 -6.89 -40.78 4.31
N GLY A 908 -7.23 -39.61 4.83
CA GLY A 908 -7.68 -38.44 4.06
C GLY A 908 -9.15 -38.46 3.66
N GLN A 909 -9.96 -39.38 4.21
CA GLN A 909 -11.34 -39.63 3.77
C GLN A 909 -12.33 -38.48 4.03
N LEU A 910 -11.97 -37.49 4.85
CA LEU A 910 -12.76 -36.27 5.01
C LEU A 910 -12.54 -35.29 3.87
N GLY A 911 -11.50 -35.48 3.06
CA GLY A 911 -11.15 -34.59 1.96
C GLY A 911 -10.46 -33.31 2.43
N LEU A 912 -9.71 -33.42 3.53
CA LEU A 912 -8.88 -32.36 4.10
C LEU A 912 -7.41 -32.76 3.96
N ASP A 913 -6.54 -31.80 3.68
CA ASP A 913 -5.09 -32.00 3.50
C ASP A 913 -4.33 -32.00 4.87
N ASP A 914 -4.93 -32.66 5.86
CA ASP A 914 -4.36 -33.03 7.16
C ASP A 914 -4.83 -34.44 7.56
N GLU A 915 -4.33 -34.97 8.68
CA GLU A 915 -4.70 -36.31 9.19
C GLU A 915 -5.52 -36.25 10.48
N ASP A 916 -5.91 -35.04 10.90
CA ASP A 916 -6.59 -34.84 12.16
C ASP A 916 -8.06 -35.30 11.99
N ASP A 917 -8.59 -36.04 12.96
CA ASP A 917 -10.00 -36.42 12.98
C ASP A 917 -10.87 -35.13 13.16
N ARG A 918 -12.18 -35.20 12.92
CA ARG A 918 -13.10 -34.07 13.12
C ARG A 918 -14.35 -34.48 13.87
N GLY A 919 -14.72 -33.67 14.86
CA GLY A 919 -15.93 -33.84 15.65
C GLY A 919 -15.71 -34.62 16.95
N ASP A 920 -14.46 -34.94 17.28
CA ASP A 920 -14.00 -35.51 18.54
C ASP A 920 -13.54 -34.45 19.55
N HIS A 921 -13.37 -33.18 19.15
CA HIS A 921 -13.11 -32.07 20.07
C HIS A 921 -14.06 -30.89 19.93
N LEU A 922 -14.17 -30.12 21.02
CA LEU A 922 -15.00 -28.92 21.08
C LEU A 922 -14.46 -27.86 20.13
N GLY A 923 -15.33 -27.28 19.31
CA GLY A 923 -14.98 -26.22 18.36
C GLY A 923 -14.51 -26.70 16.99
N GLU A 924 -14.53 -28.01 16.70
CA GLU A 924 -14.20 -28.54 15.36
C GLU A 924 -15.40 -28.61 14.40
N MET A 925 -16.61 -28.55 14.95
CA MET A 925 -17.88 -28.64 14.22
C MET A 925 -18.42 -27.24 13.88
N GLY A 926 -19.58 -27.17 13.22
CA GLY A 926 -20.20 -25.88 12.88
C GLY A 926 -19.47 -25.19 11.73
N GLU A 927 -19.19 -23.89 11.89
CA GLU A 927 -18.42 -23.11 10.89
C GLU A 927 -16.92 -23.44 10.89
N ALA A 928 -16.39 -24.01 11.98
CA ALA A 928 -15.00 -24.44 12.04
C ALA A 928 -14.73 -25.73 11.23
N LEU A 929 -15.78 -26.50 10.89
CA LEU A 929 -15.66 -27.65 10.01
C LEU A 929 -15.59 -27.17 8.55
N PRO A 930 -14.42 -27.26 7.89
CA PRO A 930 -14.27 -26.79 6.52
C PRO A 930 -15.14 -27.62 5.55
N PRO A 931 -15.68 -27.00 4.48
CA PRO A 931 -16.25 -27.75 3.37
C PRO A 931 -15.16 -28.49 2.60
N VAL A 932 -15.52 -29.58 1.91
CA VAL A 932 -14.59 -30.31 1.04
C VAL A 932 -14.34 -29.50 -0.23
N GLU A 933 -13.07 -29.22 -0.53
CA GLU A 933 -12.66 -28.49 -1.73
C GLU A 933 -12.57 -29.43 -2.94
N LEU A 934 -13.51 -29.30 -3.89
CA LEU A 934 -13.71 -30.21 -5.03
C LEU A 934 -13.70 -29.51 -6.38
#